data_AF-F9PLP4-F1
#
_entry.id   AF-F9PLP4-F1
#
_cell.length_a   1.000
_cell.length_b   1.000
_cell.length_c   1.000
_cell.angle_alpha   90.00
_cell.angle_beta   90.00
_cell.angle_gamma   90.00
#
_symmetry.space_group_name_H-M   'P 1'
#
loop_
_entity.id
_entity.type
_entity.pdbx_description
1 polymer ?
#
loop_
_entity_poly.entity_id
_entity_poly.type
_entity_poly.pdbx_seq_one_letter_code
_entity_poly.pdbx_strand_id
1 'polypeptide(L)'
;MNVPRALGRIAPRGGHRLCGHAGGLSARAHACRSAGLIALSSLLLSSLVPVAGAAPGAGDSGGQGEVPAPVQILDLTTASGQATEVAQSGLDDARASTGQGSGSADATSASAAAVLGATATVPTLAQATGAADAPVPSILPAATDPQADAALLTDPLEVDRFFVAGFTWTGGADLPDGVRIYLRVRENGSWSPWYLSEAADSGRDDRATPGTGEFVTGGADAIQASVVGSSLPAGLKLALVPSRPQGEEVLGADDLTTTQAAPTPVIEDASATENQGTQVDPVAMTLPASPAPVARPAAASFAAPAAVPVVAPAATTANGLPVAVTTRAEWGANASYMSWDPEYARAGHVVVHHTAGTNSYSAGQSASIVRGIYYYHAVVLDWGDIGYNFLVDKFGTVFEGRSGSVAAPAGRMSIGAHARGVNTGTMGISMMGDYSTVSPSDAQLSSVGKMAGWFLKRAGISDATGWAGLHVWTTERYQAGSTISMPRILGHRDVGYTTCPGNVGYSKLGAIRAIAKAQGSSPQGGSSSASSTVPQDHPGAVALRGALGANGWIGAATSGVQASAKGGVFQRFEHGVGYWSPATGAQFVGEPVLSAWGAYGYQTGSMGYPRSGGVAGVGGSRHQIFEGGIAYWRPGGRVSFIRGPILTGWGAAGWERSWLGLPTSNETASTKGGVFQRFERGVAYWSPATGAQFVGEPVLSAWGAYGYQTGSMGYPRSAGVAGVGGSRHQIFEGGIAYWRPGGRVSFIHGSILNAWAASGWEHSKVGLPTGRAVRQADGTMTQTFEKGSISVAPNGKVTIR
;
A
#
# COMPACT_ATOMS: atom_id res chain seq x y z
N MET A 1 -23.79 -55.39 4.78
CA MET A 1 -23.38 -56.74 4.35
C MET A 1 -22.87 -56.68 2.92
N ASN A 2 -22.18 -57.73 2.46
CA ASN A 2 -21.88 -58.08 1.07
C ASN A 2 -21.12 -57.08 0.18
N VAL A 3 -19.83 -57.36 0.02
CA VAL A 3 -19.02 -57.00 -1.16
C VAL A 3 -19.47 -57.88 -2.35
N PRO A 4 -19.02 -57.61 -3.58
CA PRO A 4 -18.07 -58.59 -4.15
C PRO A 4 -16.81 -57.97 -4.78
N ARG A 5 -15.75 -58.78 -4.79
CA ARG A 5 -14.45 -58.55 -5.45
C ARG A 5 -14.32 -59.44 -6.70
N ALA A 6 -13.21 -59.24 -7.42
CA ALA A 6 -12.50 -60.20 -8.29
C ALA A 6 -12.84 -60.12 -9.79
N LEU A 7 -11.91 -60.39 -10.73
CA LEU A 7 -10.46 -60.70 -10.61
C LEU A 7 -9.74 -60.34 -11.94
N GLY A 8 -8.42 -60.14 -11.92
CA GLY A 8 -7.61 -59.99 -13.14
C GLY A 8 -6.10 -60.03 -12.87
N ARG A 9 -5.39 -61.02 -13.43
CA ARG A 9 -3.93 -61.18 -13.38
C ARG A 9 -3.42 -61.63 -14.75
N ILE A 10 -2.42 -60.95 -15.30
CA ILE A 10 -1.42 -61.50 -16.23
C ILE A 10 -0.04 -60.97 -15.80
N ALA A 11 1.04 -61.70 -16.07
CA ALA A 11 2.40 -61.43 -15.59
C ALA A 11 3.43 -61.42 -16.73
N PRO A 12 4.69 -60.99 -16.47
CA PRO A 12 5.81 -61.25 -17.37
C PRO A 12 6.91 -62.16 -16.76
N ARG A 13 7.55 -62.97 -17.61
CA ARG A 13 8.98 -63.38 -17.52
C ARG A 13 9.73 -62.49 -18.53
N GLY A 14 10.96 -62.00 -18.33
CA GLY A 14 12.22 -62.70 -18.02
C GLY A 14 12.95 -63.06 -19.34
N GLY A 15 14.24 -62.79 -19.57
CA GLY A 15 15.32 -62.20 -18.76
C GLY A 15 16.66 -62.16 -19.56
N HIS A 16 17.83 -62.13 -18.88
CA HIS A 16 19.22 -62.14 -19.44
C HIS A 16 19.72 -60.80 -20.07
N ARG A 17 21.01 -60.42 -20.20
CA ARG A 17 22.39 -60.82 -19.75
C ARG A 17 23.38 -59.69 -20.23
N LEU A 18 24.64 -59.48 -19.82
CA LEU A 18 25.45 -59.69 -18.58
C LEU A 18 26.81 -58.90 -18.73
N CYS A 19 27.61 -58.74 -17.67
CA CYS A 19 28.97 -58.13 -17.61
C CYS A 19 29.04 -56.59 -17.85
N GLY A 20 30.01 -55.80 -17.33
CA GLY A 20 31.22 -56.00 -16.48
C GLY A 20 32.30 -54.98 -16.92
N HIS A 21 33.11 -54.26 -16.11
CA HIS A 21 33.67 -54.38 -14.74
C HIS A 21 33.59 -53.00 -14.02
N ALA A 22 33.85 -52.74 -12.71
CA ALA A 22 34.61 -53.34 -11.59
C ALA A 22 36.08 -52.86 -11.41
N GLY A 23 36.36 -52.17 -10.28
CA GLY A 23 37.67 -51.65 -9.82
C GLY A 23 37.78 -50.10 -9.80
N GLY A 24 38.38 -49.43 -8.81
CA GLY A 24 38.92 -49.92 -7.53
C GLY A 24 39.38 -48.81 -6.56
N LEU A 25 39.15 -49.05 -5.27
CA LEU A 25 39.54 -48.30 -4.05
C LEU A 25 40.82 -47.44 -4.06
N SER A 26 40.76 -46.29 -3.38
CA SER A 26 41.73 -45.93 -2.32
C SER A 26 41.15 -44.92 -1.34
N ALA A 27 41.60 -44.96 -0.08
CA ALA A 27 41.21 -44.03 0.97
C ALA A 27 42.45 -43.54 1.73
N ARG A 28 42.40 -42.31 2.29
CA ARG A 28 43.32 -41.87 3.35
C ARG A 28 42.68 -40.77 4.20
N ALA A 29 42.79 -40.91 5.51
CA ALA A 29 42.37 -39.92 6.49
C ALA A 29 43.33 -39.93 7.68
N HIS A 30 43.87 -38.76 8.03
CA HIS A 30 44.41 -38.35 9.34
C HIS A 30 44.51 -36.80 9.26
N ALA A 31 43.88 -35.96 10.07
CA ALA A 31 43.74 -35.89 11.54
C ALA A 31 44.98 -35.33 12.25
N CYS A 32 44.90 -34.06 12.67
CA CYS A 32 45.70 -33.50 13.77
C CYS A 32 44.92 -32.34 14.46
N ARG A 33 45.39 -31.82 15.60
CA ARG A 33 44.61 -31.02 16.57
C ARG A 33 45.18 -29.63 16.90
N SER A 34 44.25 -28.70 17.16
CA SER A 34 44.20 -27.72 18.28
C SER A 34 45.48 -27.10 18.88
N ALA A 35 45.67 -25.79 18.65
CA ALA A 35 46.15 -24.74 19.57
C ALA A 35 46.06 -23.37 18.84
N GLY A 36 45.93 -22.18 19.44
CA GLY A 36 45.72 -21.75 20.84
C GLY A 36 45.48 -20.21 20.86
N LEU A 37 44.95 -19.63 21.95
CA LEU A 37 44.76 -18.16 22.08
C LEU A 37 46.09 -17.45 22.44
N ILE A 38 46.20 -16.13 22.17
CA ILE A 38 46.49 -15.05 23.17
C ILE A 38 46.69 -13.65 22.51
N ALA A 39 45.95 -12.65 23.02
CA ALA A 39 46.27 -11.19 23.16
C ALA A 39 46.70 -10.29 21.96
N LEU A 40 46.65 -8.94 22.01
CA LEU A 40 45.81 -7.95 22.73
C LEU A 40 45.96 -6.54 22.07
N SER A 41 44.88 -5.76 22.06
CA SER A 41 44.80 -4.28 22.23
C SER A 41 45.43 -3.23 21.26
N SER A 42 44.71 -2.08 21.21
CA SER A 42 45.18 -0.69 21.02
C SER A 42 45.56 -0.14 19.64
N LEU A 43 44.72 0.76 19.09
CA LEU A 43 44.96 2.22 19.13
C LEU A 43 43.70 3.02 18.74
N LEU A 44 43.71 4.35 18.95
CA LEU A 44 42.53 5.24 18.91
C LEU A 44 42.80 6.60 18.23
N LEU A 45 41.71 7.15 17.67
CA LEU A 45 41.36 8.58 17.49
C LEU A 45 42.06 9.47 16.44
N SER A 46 41.35 10.58 16.15
CA SER A 46 41.71 11.78 15.37
C SER A 46 41.55 11.68 13.84
N SER A 47 41.00 12.68 13.12
CA SER A 47 40.64 14.07 13.49
C SER A 47 39.45 14.64 12.68
N LEU A 48 38.70 15.60 13.26
CA LEU A 48 37.87 16.59 12.51
C LEU A 48 38.78 17.76 12.02
N VAL A 49 38.41 18.59 11.02
CA VAL A 49 37.66 19.89 11.04
C VAL A 49 38.01 20.60 9.69
N PRO A 50 37.24 21.52 9.02
CA PRO A 50 35.92 22.15 9.26
C PRO A 50 34.91 21.94 8.07
N VAL A 51 34.05 22.92 7.78
CA VAL A 51 33.10 23.06 6.65
C VAL A 51 33.25 24.45 6.00
N ALA A 52 33.11 24.59 4.66
CA ALA A 52 32.55 25.78 3.97
C ALA A 52 32.53 25.60 2.43
N GLY A 53 31.47 26.08 1.75
CA GLY A 53 31.43 26.25 0.29
C GLY A 53 30.16 25.73 -0.39
N ALA A 54 29.18 26.61 -0.65
CA ALA A 54 27.91 26.26 -1.28
C ALA A 54 27.84 26.73 -2.75
N ALA A 55 27.28 25.89 -3.63
CA ALA A 55 26.85 26.20 -4.98
C ALA A 55 25.71 25.22 -5.38
N PRO A 56 24.76 25.61 -6.25
CA PRO A 56 23.50 24.87 -6.41
C PRO A 56 23.69 23.53 -7.16
N GLY A 57 23.30 22.43 -6.52
CA GLY A 57 23.24 21.10 -7.11
C GLY A 57 21.97 20.89 -7.93
N ALA A 58 22.10 20.40 -9.17
CA ALA A 58 20.97 20.14 -10.07
C ALA A 58 20.51 18.67 -10.02
N GLY A 59 19.22 18.43 -10.24
CA GLY A 59 18.67 17.14 -10.68
C GLY A 59 18.83 15.98 -9.69
N ASP A 60 18.04 15.99 -8.61
CA ASP A 60 18.09 14.93 -7.61
C ASP A 60 17.68 13.55 -8.18
N SER A 61 18.33 12.50 -7.68
CA SER A 61 18.36 11.16 -8.30
C SER A 61 17.57 10.13 -7.48
N GLY A 62 16.71 9.38 -8.17
CA GLY A 62 15.58 8.69 -7.57
C GLY A 62 15.87 7.74 -6.38
N GLY A 63 15.43 8.15 -5.20
CA GLY A 63 14.73 7.29 -4.22
C GLY A 63 15.54 6.25 -3.44
N GLN A 64 16.82 6.00 -3.72
CA GLN A 64 17.64 5.05 -2.93
C GLN A 64 18.27 5.69 -1.67
N GLY A 65 18.18 7.01 -1.48
CA GLY A 65 18.85 7.74 -0.39
C GLY A 65 17.98 8.50 0.61
N GLU A 66 16.71 8.79 0.34
CA GLU A 66 15.85 9.58 1.26
C GLU A 66 15.71 8.88 2.63
N VAL A 67 16.01 9.62 3.70
CA VAL A 67 15.81 9.20 5.10
C VAL A 67 14.33 9.34 5.48
N PRO A 68 13.76 8.46 6.32
CA PRO A 68 12.41 8.67 6.86
C PRO A 68 12.32 9.93 7.72
N ALA A 69 11.19 10.64 7.64
CA ALA A 69 10.91 11.88 8.37
C ALA A 69 9.51 11.80 9.02
N PRO A 70 9.27 12.51 10.14
CA PRO A 70 7.94 12.54 10.77
C PRO A 70 6.91 13.23 9.88
N VAL A 71 5.64 12.88 10.06
CA VAL A 71 4.51 13.70 9.57
C VAL A 71 4.35 14.88 10.51
N GLN A 72 4.42 16.09 9.97
CA GLN A 72 4.16 17.30 10.76
C GLN A 72 2.64 17.46 10.94
N ILE A 73 2.21 17.73 12.15
CA ILE A 73 0.81 17.95 12.53
C ILE A 73 0.68 19.36 13.11
N LEU A 74 -0.15 20.19 12.49
CA LEU A 74 -0.53 21.50 13.01
C LEU A 74 -1.92 21.37 13.63
N ASP A 75 -2.02 21.56 14.95
CA ASP A 75 -3.30 21.61 15.66
C ASP A 75 -3.92 22.99 15.44
N LEU A 76 -4.98 23.07 14.63
CA LEU A 76 -5.63 24.32 14.23
C LEU A 76 -6.79 24.70 15.15
N THR A 77 -7.49 23.72 15.73
CA THR A 77 -8.44 23.97 16.82
C THR A 77 -8.28 22.96 17.96
N THR A 78 -8.57 23.43 19.16
CA THR A 78 -8.68 22.62 20.37
C THR A 78 -9.87 21.66 20.30
N ALA A 79 -9.91 20.67 21.21
CA ALA A 79 -11.02 19.73 21.34
C ALA A 79 -12.39 20.37 21.68
N SER A 80 -12.46 21.68 21.95
CA SER A 80 -13.68 22.46 22.15
C SER A 80 -13.98 23.43 20.99
N GLY A 81 -13.30 23.30 19.85
CA GLY A 81 -13.52 24.12 18.65
C GLY A 81 -12.98 25.56 18.75
N GLN A 82 -12.21 25.90 19.79
CA GLN A 82 -11.49 27.18 19.84
C GLN A 82 -10.21 27.07 19.00
N ALA A 83 -9.95 28.05 18.13
CA ALA A 83 -8.72 28.10 17.33
C ALA A 83 -7.47 28.21 18.22
N THR A 84 -6.35 27.70 17.70
CA THR A 84 -5.02 27.81 18.34
C THR A 84 -4.29 29.08 17.87
N GLU A 85 -3.18 29.43 18.53
CA GLU A 85 -2.32 30.56 18.17
C GLU A 85 -1.81 30.47 16.72
N VAL A 86 -1.32 29.28 16.32
CA VAL A 86 -0.92 28.92 14.94
C VAL A 86 -2.02 29.22 13.91
N ALA A 87 -3.28 29.13 14.33
CA ALA A 87 -4.47 29.23 13.49
C ALA A 87 -5.16 30.60 13.53
N GLN A 88 -4.67 31.51 14.38
CA GLN A 88 -5.15 32.89 14.47
C GLN A 88 -4.14 33.92 13.96
N SER A 89 -2.86 33.56 13.86
CA SER A 89 -1.76 34.47 13.52
C SER A 89 -2.01 35.35 12.28
N GLY A 90 -2.45 34.75 11.17
CA GLY A 90 -2.68 35.49 9.92
C GLY A 90 -3.96 36.35 9.90
N LEU A 91 -4.86 36.22 10.88
CA LEU A 91 -6.12 36.97 10.91
C LEU A 91 -5.91 38.47 11.15
N ASP A 92 -4.89 38.85 11.92
CA ASP A 92 -4.70 40.25 12.31
C ASP A 92 -4.00 41.05 11.21
N ASP A 93 -3.06 40.45 10.47
CA ASP A 93 -2.49 41.02 9.25
C ASP A 93 -3.54 41.16 8.13
N ALA A 94 -4.43 40.18 7.98
CA ALA A 94 -5.56 40.27 7.04
C ALA A 94 -6.47 41.47 7.38
N ARG A 95 -6.85 41.62 8.66
CA ARG A 95 -7.65 42.77 9.13
C ARG A 95 -6.93 44.10 8.94
N ALA A 96 -5.64 44.17 9.25
CA ALA A 96 -4.82 45.37 9.03
C ALA A 96 -4.78 45.78 7.55
N SER A 97 -4.69 44.81 6.63
CA SER A 97 -4.70 45.07 5.18
C SER A 97 -6.01 45.69 4.69
N THR A 98 -7.16 45.22 5.19
CA THR A 98 -8.48 45.78 4.85
C THR A 98 -8.71 47.19 5.42
N GLY A 99 -7.95 47.61 6.42
CA GLY A 99 -8.04 48.92 7.04
C GLY A 99 -7.45 50.07 6.22
N GLN A 100 -6.55 49.81 5.26
CA GLN A 100 -5.91 50.86 4.45
C GLN A 100 -6.77 51.31 3.25
N GLY A 101 -8.07 51.54 3.49
CA GLY A 101 -9.08 51.80 2.46
C GLY A 101 -9.76 53.18 2.51
N SER A 102 -9.70 53.93 3.62
CA SER A 102 -10.24 55.30 3.72
C SER A 102 -9.55 56.09 4.84
N GLY A 103 -9.42 57.41 4.65
CA GLY A 103 -8.74 58.29 5.61
C GLY A 103 -9.68 59.30 6.27
N SER A 104 -9.39 59.61 7.54
CA SER A 104 -9.80 60.82 8.27
C SER A 104 -11.31 61.05 8.54
N ALA A 105 -11.75 60.73 9.75
CA ALA A 105 -12.42 61.69 10.65
C ALA A 105 -12.47 61.19 12.12
N ASP A 106 -12.70 62.12 13.05
CA ASP A 106 -12.52 61.96 14.50
C ASP A 106 -13.58 61.13 15.28
N ALA A 107 -13.06 60.43 16.30
CA ALA A 107 -13.56 60.36 17.68
C ALA A 107 -14.82 59.55 18.11
N THR A 108 -14.77 59.20 19.41
CA THR A 108 -15.83 58.75 20.33
C THR A 108 -16.52 57.40 20.13
N SER A 109 -16.01 56.44 20.90
CA SER A 109 -16.71 55.33 21.57
C SER A 109 -18.23 55.45 21.79
N ALA A 110 -18.96 54.38 21.44
CA ALA A 110 -20.19 53.95 22.12
C ALA A 110 -20.38 52.43 21.99
N SER A 111 -21.15 51.82 22.90
CA SER A 111 -21.34 50.36 23.01
C SER A 111 -22.55 49.83 22.22
N ALA A 112 -22.59 48.50 22.03
CA ALA A 112 -23.62 47.81 21.26
C ALA A 112 -25.05 47.92 21.82
N ALA A 113 -26.03 47.90 20.91
CA ALA A 113 -27.41 47.48 21.14
C ALA A 113 -28.00 46.93 19.83
N ALA A 114 -28.86 45.92 19.91
CA ALA A 114 -29.61 45.38 18.77
C ALA A 114 -31.02 46.00 18.69
N VAL A 115 -31.67 45.91 17.53
CA VAL A 115 -33.15 45.90 17.41
C VAL A 115 -33.57 45.26 16.08
N LEU A 116 -34.79 44.74 16.04
CA LEU A 116 -35.36 44.05 14.88
C LEU A 116 -35.76 45.01 13.75
N GLY A 117 -35.88 44.49 12.52
CA GLY A 117 -36.19 45.29 11.32
C GLY A 117 -37.66 45.65 11.12
N ALA A 118 -37.92 46.48 10.12
CA ALA A 118 -39.24 46.77 9.58
C ALA A 118 -39.17 46.97 8.05
N THR A 119 -40.27 46.68 7.35
CA THR A 119 -40.38 46.70 5.88
C THR A 119 -40.58 48.10 5.30
N ALA A 120 -40.12 48.33 4.08
CA ALA A 120 -40.59 49.41 3.20
C ALA A 120 -40.85 48.90 1.77
N THR A 121 -42.10 49.04 1.30
CA THR A 121 -42.46 49.04 -0.13
C THR A 121 -42.01 50.36 -0.78
N VAL A 122 -41.97 50.59 -2.09
CA VAL A 122 -42.94 50.41 -3.22
C VAL A 122 -42.15 50.59 -4.55
N PRO A 123 -42.71 50.52 -5.79
CA PRO A 123 -44.03 50.04 -6.24
C PRO A 123 -43.98 49.03 -7.42
N THR A 124 -45.14 48.49 -7.78
CA THR A 124 -45.38 47.70 -9.01
C THR A 124 -45.54 48.56 -10.27
N LEU A 125 -45.09 48.05 -11.43
CA LEU A 125 -45.65 48.40 -12.75
C LEU A 125 -46.10 47.11 -13.47
N ALA A 126 -47.11 47.22 -14.34
CA ALA A 126 -47.80 46.07 -14.93
C ALA A 126 -47.16 45.52 -16.22
N GLN A 127 -47.62 44.34 -16.64
CA GLN A 127 -47.10 43.54 -17.76
C GLN A 127 -47.17 44.24 -19.14
N ALA A 128 -46.20 43.92 -19.99
CA ALA A 128 -46.31 43.94 -21.45
C ALA A 128 -45.70 42.63 -22.00
N THR A 129 -46.16 42.18 -23.17
CA THR A 129 -45.88 40.83 -23.70
C THR A 129 -44.78 40.81 -24.77
N GLY A 130 -43.89 39.81 -24.74
CA GLY A 130 -43.17 39.39 -25.95
C GLY A 130 -41.79 38.73 -25.78
N ALA A 131 -41.69 37.49 -26.29
CA ALA A 131 -40.50 36.84 -26.86
C ALA A 131 -39.20 36.67 -26.02
N ALA A 132 -38.92 35.40 -25.72
CA ALA A 132 -37.58 34.78 -25.70
C ALA A 132 -36.52 35.38 -24.75
N ASP A 133 -36.66 35.14 -23.45
CA ASP A 133 -35.55 35.25 -22.51
C ASP A 133 -34.44 34.24 -22.84
N ALA A 134 -33.23 34.75 -23.05
CA ALA A 134 -32.00 33.97 -22.87
C ALA A 134 -31.71 33.87 -21.35
N PRO A 135 -31.08 32.78 -20.85
CA PRO A 135 -30.74 32.68 -19.44
C PRO A 135 -29.81 33.82 -18.99
N VAL A 136 -30.36 34.77 -18.22
CA VAL A 136 -29.56 35.78 -17.51
C VAL A 136 -28.65 35.04 -16.53
N PRO A 137 -27.32 35.28 -16.53
CA PRO A 137 -26.43 34.62 -15.59
C PRO A 137 -26.84 34.93 -14.15
N SER A 138 -27.18 33.89 -13.39
CA SER A 138 -27.41 34.02 -11.96
C SER A 138 -26.12 34.53 -11.30
N ILE A 139 -26.21 35.69 -10.64
CA ILE A 139 -25.09 36.24 -9.87
C ILE A 139 -24.82 35.26 -8.73
N LEU A 140 -23.66 34.61 -8.77
CA LEU A 140 -23.16 33.80 -7.66
C LEU A 140 -23.09 34.65 -6.39
N PRO A 141 -23.25 34.08 -5.18
CA PRO A 141 -22.72 34.75 -3.99
C PRO A 141 -21.25 35.13 -4.25
N ALA A 142 -20.82 36.27 -3.73
CA ALA A 142 -19.49 36.81 -4.02
C ALA A 142 -18.42 35.71 -3.84
N ALA A 143 -17.55 35.57 -4.84
CA ALA A 143 -16.50 34.55 -4.85
C ALA A 143 -15.71 34.68 -3.54
N THR A 144 -15.76 33.61 -2.73
CA THR A 144 -15.29 33.67 -1.35
C THR A 144 -13.79 33.92 -1.33
N ASP A 145 -13.36 34.82 -0.46
CA ASP A 145 -11.96 35.17 -0.26
C ASP A 145 -11.46 34.45 1.01
N PRO A 146 -10.64 33.38 0.90
CA PRO A 146 -10.15 32.64 2.05
C PRO A 146 -9.25 33.45 2.99
N GLN A 147 -8.88 34.69 2.65
CA GLN A 147 -8.14 35.59 3.54
C GLN A 147 -9.06 36.63 4.19
N ALA A 148 -10.02 37.19 3.46
CA ALA A 148 -10.95 38.20 4.00
C ALA A 148 -12.15 37.61 4.76
N ASP A 149 -12.70 36.48 4.31
CA ASP A 149 -13.87 35.81 4.91
C ASP A 149 -13.50 34.84 6.06
N ALA A 150 -12.23 34.82 6.48
CA ALA A 150 -11.67 33.82 7.37
C ALA A 150 -12.12 33.97 8.84
N ALA A 151 -12.63 32.88 9.42
CA ALA A 151 -12.79 32.71 10.86
C ALA A 151 -11.54 32.12 11.54
N LEU A 152 -10.68 31.48 10.73
CA LEU A 152 -9.38 30.90 11.09
C LEU A 152 -8.45 31.14 9.90
N LEU A 153 -7.27 31.70 10.13
CA LEU A 153 -6.26 31.94 9.10
C LEU A 153 -4.88 31.81 9.74
N THR A 154 -4.08 30.85 9.27
CA THR A 154 -2.66 30.80 9.63
C THR A 154 -1.92 31.95 8.94
N ASP A 155 -0.79 32.36 9.48
CA ASP A 155 0.25 33.00 8.68
C ASP A 155 0.67 32.10 7.49
N PRO A 156 1.40 32.62 6.49
CA PRO A 156 2.13 31.78 5.56
C PRO A 156 3.34 31.19 6.31
N LEU A 157 3.29 29.88 6.60
CA LEU A 157 4.24 29.17 7.46
C LEU A 157 5.21 28.32 6.63
N GLU A 158 6.52 28.46 6.86
CA GLU A 158 7.52 27.52 6.32
C GLU A 158 7.47 26.19 7.08
N VAL A 159 7.60 25.09 6.36
CA VAL A 159 7.44 23.71 6.88
C VAL A 159 8.42 22.76 6.19
N ASP A 160 8.73 21.65 6.84
CA ASP A 160 9.55 20.59 6.25
C ASP A 160 8.84 19.95 5.05
N ARG A 161 9.61 19.50 4.04
CA ARG A 161 9.06 19.24 2.70
C ARG A 161 8.05 18.08 2.66
N PHE A 162 6.81 18.39 2.30
CA PHE A 162 5.70 17.44 2.25
C PHE A 162 5.15 17.23 0.83
N PHE A 163 4.60 16.03 0.59
CA PHE A 163 4.10 15.56 -0.71
C PHE A 163 2.58 15.32 -0.74
N VAL A 164 2.00 15.08 0.43
CA VAL A 164 0.56 14.96 0.64
C VAL A 164 0.18 15.77 1.87
N ALA A 165 -0.91 16.51 1.79
CA ALA A 165 -1.55 17.18 2.92
C ALA A 165 -3.03 16.79 3.03
N GLY A 166 -3.61 17.04 4.20
CA GLY A 166 -5.05 16.89 4.42
C GLY A 166 -5.42 17.21 5.86
N PHE A 167 -6.70 17.50 6.11
CA PHE A 167 -7.20 17.91 7.41
C PHE A 167 -7.99 16.78 8.07
N THR A 168 -7.99 16.74 9.41
CA THR A 168 -8.87 15.85 10.20
C THR A 168 -9.55 16.62 11.34
N TRP A 169 -10.70 16.13 11.79
CA TRP A 169 -11.43 16.72 12.93
C TRP A 169 -12.12 15.66 13.78
N THR A 170 -12.65 16.08 14.93
CA THR A 170 -13.46 15.24 15.81
C THR A 170 -14.95 15.57 15.64
N GLY A 171 -15.80 14.55 15.57
CA GLY A 171 -17.25 14.71 15.40
C GLY A 171 -17.84 13.76 14.37
N GLY A 172 -18.78 14.27 13.57
CA GLY A 172 -19.35 13.56 12.42
C GLY A 172 -18.37 13.48 11.24
N ALA A 173 -18.72 12.68 10.23
CA ALA A 173 -17.91 12.51 9.02
C ALA A 173 -17.81 13.78 8.17
N ASP A 174 -18.81 14.66 8.28
CA ASP A 174 -18.97 15.90 7.53
C ASP A 174 -18.44 17.12 8.30
N LEU A 175 -18.20 18.21 7.57
CA LEU A 175 -17.99 19.53 8.16
C LEU A 175 -19.34 20.16 8.59
N PRO A 176 -19.35 21.09 9.56
CA PRO A 176 -20.58 21.83 9.90
C PRO A 176 -21.10 22.65 8.72
N ASP A 177 -22.42 22.88 8.67
CA ASP A 177 -23.08 23.59 7.57
C ASP A 177 -22.42 24.94 7.25
N GLY A 178 -22.06 25.13 5.98
CA GLY A 178 -21.44 26.37 5.48
C GLY A 178 -19.94 26.52 5.78
N VAL A 179 -19.31 25.58 6.49
CA VAL A 179 -17.87 25.59 6.74
C VAL A 179 -17.10 25.11 5.50
N ARG A 180 -16.11 25.89 5.08
CA ARG A 180 -15.19 25.56 3.97
C ARG A 180 -13.74 25.74 4.42
N ILE A 181 -12.93 24.71 4.18
CA ILE A 181 -11.50 24.69 4.50
C ILE A 181 -10.70 24.91 3.21
N TYR A 182 -9.75 25.83 3.23
CA TYR A 182 -8.88 26.13 2.09
C TYR A 182 -7.41 25.93 2.45
N LEU A 183 -6.63 25.47 1.47
CA LEU A 183 -5.19 25.33 1.56
C LEU A 183 -4.54 25.99 0.34
N ARG A 184 -3.47 26.76 0.55
CA ARG A 184 -2.47 27.07 -0.48
C ARG A 184 -1.09 26.67 0.00
N VAL A 185 -0.20 26.37 -0.94
CA VAL A 185 1.13 25.84 -0.67
C VAL A 185 2.18 26.58 -1.49
N ARG A 186 3.42 26.64 -1.00
CA ARG A 186 4.56 27.18 -1.73
C ARG A 186 5.41 26.05 -2.30
N GLU A 187 5.73 26.16 -3.58
CA GLU A 187 6.59 25.20 -4.29
C GLU A 187 7.62 25.95 -5.14
N ASN A 188 8.91 25.63 -4.96
CA ASN A 188 10.01 26.28 -5.68
C ASN A 188 9.95 27.83 -5.54
N GLY A 189 9.59 28.31 -4.34
CA GLY A 189 9.44 29.74 -4.03
C GLY A 189 8.17 30.41 -4.58
N SER A 190 7.28 29.70 -5.27
CA SER A 190 6.02 30.24 -5.82
C SER A 190 4.80 29.72 -5.05
N TRP A 191 3.88 30.61 -4.68
CA TRP A 191 2.62 30.24 -4.03
C TRP A 191 1.58 29.76 -5.03
N SER A 192 0.86 28.69 -4.67
CA SER A 192 -0.27 28.16 -5.41
C SER A 192 -1.52 29.05 -5.28
N PRO A 193 -2.54 28.88 -6.14
CA PRO A 193 -3.91 29.25 -5.82
C PRO A 193 -4.36 28.69 -4.47
N TRP A 194 -5.39 29.29 -3.90
CA TRP A 194 -6.17 28.68 -2.81
C TRP A 194 -7.05 27.56 -3.39
N TYR A 195 -7.04 26.39 -2.76
CA TYR A 195 -7.88 25.25 -3.13
C TYR A 195 -8.86 24.91 -2.02
N LEU A 196 -10.13 24.69 -2.37
CA LEU A 196 -11.12 24.11 -1.46
C LEU A 196 -10.74 22.64 -1.13
N SER A 197 -10.74 22.29 0.15
CA SER A 197 -10.46 20.93 0.63
C SER A 197 -11.78 20.24 1.02
N GLU A 198 -12.32 19.41 0.13
CA GLU A 198 -13.56 18.66 0.36
C GLU A 198 -13.43 17.63 1.49
N ALA A 199 -14.49 17.46 2.28
CA ALA A 199 -14.63 16.33 3.19
C ALA A 199 -14.60 14.99 2.43
N ALA A 200 -14.04 13.96 3.06
CA ALA A 200 -13.83 12.67 2.41
C ALA A 200 -15.13 11.85 2.33
N ASP A 201 -15.81 11.93 1.17
CA ASP A 201 -16.84 10.96 0.73
C ASP A 201 -16.20 9.60 0.36
N SER A 202 -15.39 9.08 1.28
CA SER A 202 -14.54 7.93 1.11
C SER A 202 -14.11 7.41 2.47
N GLY A 203 -13.53 6.22 2.46
CA GLY A 203 -13.12 5.52 3.65
C GLY A 203 -13.86 4.22 3.87
N ARG A 204 -13.54 3.64 5.02
CA ARG A 204 -14.12 2.41 5.53
C ARG A 204 -15.60 2.60 5.85
N ASP A 205 -16.37 1.56 5.60
CA ASP A 205 -17.79 1.50 5.93
C ASP A 205 -18.02 1.14 7.43
N ASP A 206 -16.97 0.76 8.18
CA ASP A 206 -17.04 0.33 9.60
C ASP A 206 -16.31 1.22 10.63
N ARG A 207 -15.27 1.97 10.23
CA ARG A 207 -14.55 2.95 11.09
C ARG A 207 -13.76 3.96 10.24
N ALA A 208 -13.72 5.25 10.60
CA ALA A 208 -12.81 6.22 9.98
C ALA A 208 -12.63 7.45 10.89
N THR A 209 -11.47 8.11 10.82
CA THR A 209 -11.33 9.50 11.30
C THR A 209 -12.00 10.43 10.28
N PRO A 210 -12.86 11.40 10.70
CA PRO A 210 -13.32 12.47 9.84
C PRO A 210 -12.16 13.31 9.31
N GLY A 211 -12.20 13.66 8.03
CA GLY A 211 -11.12 14.39 7.37
C GLY A 211 -11.40 14.71 5.90
N THR A 212 -10.48 15.42 5.26
CA THR A 212 -10.57 15.78 3.83
C THR A 212 -10.01 14.71 2.92
N GLY A 213 -10.34 14.78 1.63
CA GLY A 213 -9.56 14.12 0.58
C GLY A 213 -8.09 14.57 0.56
N GLU A 214 -7.24 13.81 -0.13
CA GLU A 214 -5.79 14.03 -0.15
C GLU A 214 -5.33 15.12 -1.13
N PHE A 215 -4.55 16.07 -0.63
CA PHE A 215 -3.99 17.19 -1.39
C PHE A 215 -2.55 16.87 -1.82
N VAL A 216 -2.31 16.70 -3.12
CA VAL A 216 -1.02 16.28 -3.67
C VAL A 216 -0.16 17.47 -4.11
N THR A 217 1.13 17.42 -3.77
CA THR A 217 2.14 18.44 -4.15
C THR A 217 3.33 17.80 -4.88
N GLY A 218 4.17 18.63 -5.48
CA GLY A 218 5.51 18.30 -5.98
C GLY A 218 6.62 18.46 -4.93
N GLY A 219 6.29 18.39 -3.64
CA GLY A 219 7.25 18.57 -2.54
C GLY A 219 7.28 20.02 -2.03
N ALA A 220 6.14 20.52 -1.58
CA ALA A 220 5.96 21.88 -1.08
C ALA A 220 6.76 22.16 0.21
N ASP A 221 7.06 23.44 0.47
CA ASP A 221 7.97 23.92 1.52
C ASP A 221 7.41 25.10 2.37
N ALA A 222 6.19 25.56 2.09
CA ALA A 222 5.40 26.40 2.98
C ALA A 222 3.89 26.16 2.76
N ILE A 223 3.06 26.50 3.75
CA ILE A 223 1.59 26.41 3.71
C ILE A 223 0.92 27.69 4.17
N GLN A 224 -0.32 27.90 3.74
CA GLN A 224 -1.26 28.75 4.46
C GLN A 224 -2.63 28.06 4.44
N ALA A 225 -3.26 27.96 5.61
CA ALA A 225 -4.56 27.32 5.78
C ALA A 225 -5.61 28.33 6.26
N SER A 226 -6.84 28.17 5.78
CA SER A 226 -7.98 29.01 6.12
C SER A 226 -9.21 28.17 6.39
N VAL A 227 -10.06 28.63 7.32
CA VAL A 227 -11.44 28.15 7.47
C VAL A 227 -12.41 29.32 7.42
N VAL A 228 -13.31 29.28 6.45
CA VAL A 228 -14.43 30.20 6.29
C VAL A 228 -15.70 29.54 6.84
N GLY A 229 -16.44 30.25 7.69
CA GLY A 229 -17.67 29.74 8.31
C GLY A 229 -17.91 30.33 9.70
N SER A 230 -19.12 30.17 10.24
CA SER A 230 -19.52 30.71 11.55
C SER A 230 -19.24 29.80 12.74
N SER A 231 -18.84 28.55 12.51
CA SER A 231 -18.47 27.58 13.54
C SER A 231 -17.25 26.78 13.10
N LEU A 232 -16.23 26.70 13.96
CA LEU A 232 -15.00 25.96 13.65
C LEU A 232 -15.15 24.48 14.08
N PRO A 233 -14.68 23.51 13.27
CA PRO A 233 -14.67 22.10 13.67
C PRO A 233 -13.86 21.90 14.96
N ALA A 234 -14.25 20.94 15.80
CA ALA A 234 -13.54 20.62 17.04
C ALA A 234 -12.36 19.67 16.77
N GLY A 235 -11.19 19.97 17.36
CA GLY A 235 -9.98 19.16 17.18
C GLY A 235 -9.48 19.12 15.73
N LEU A 236 -9.62 20.23 15.00
CA LEU A 236 -9.17 20.37 13.61
C LEU A 236 -7.64 20.35 13.55
N LYS A 237 -7.10 19.48 12.71
CA LYS A 237 -5.66 19.30 12.47
C LYS A 237 -5.36 19.39 10.99
N LEU A 238 -4.17 19.87 10.64
CA LEU A 238 -3.57 19.75 9.30
C LEU A 238 -2.36 18.81 9.39
N ALA A 239 -2.38 17.72 8.62
CA ALA A 239 -1.27 16.78 8.52
C ALA A 239 -0.47 17.00 7.23
N LEU A 240 0.86 17.08 7.34
CA LEU A 240 1.79 17.32 6.24
C LEU A 240 2.77 16.15 6.13
N VAL A 241 2.59 15.34 5.08
CA VAL A 241 3.20 14.01 4.94
C VAL A 241 4.41 14.06 3.99
N PRO A 242 5.65 13.77 4.47
CA PRO A 242 6.85 13.78 3.62
C PRO A 242 6.93 12.58 2.67
N SER A 243 7.99 12.51 1.86
CA SER A 243 8.20 11.43 0.87
C SER A 243 8.39 10.04 1.48
N ARG A 244 8.80 9.98 2.75
CA ARG A 244 8.97 8.77 3.57
C ARG A 244 8.49 9.03 5.00
N PRO A 245 7.16 9.04 5.22
CA PRO A 245 6.60 9.32 6.53
C PRO A 245 6.91 8.18 7.51
N GLN A 246 7.37 8.52 8.71
CA GLN A 246 7.59 7.58 9.81
C GLN A 246 7.47 8.31 11.17
N GLY A 247 6.37 8.08 11.88
CA GLY A 247 6.06 8.80 13.12
C GLY A 247 5.44 10.17 12.84
N GLU A 248 5.09 10.87 13.91
CA GLU A 248 4.33 12.12 13.87
C GLU A 248 4.94 13.11 14.86
N GLU A 249 4.95 14.38 14.48
CA GLU A 249 5.51 15.50 15.23
C GLU A 249 4.48 16.64 15.22
N VAL A 250 4.12 17.16 16.40
CA VAL A 250 3.13 18.24 16.52
C VAL A 250 3.90 19.55 16.65
N LEU A 251 3.68 20.48 15.72
CA LEU A 251 4.36 21.78 15.69
C LEU A 251 3.55 22.84 16.46
N GLY A 252 4.19 23.50 17.42
CA GLY A 252 3.67 24.67 18.10
C GLY A 252 3.98 25.97 17.35
N ALA A 253 3.46 27.09 17.85
CA ALA A 253 3.75 28.41 17.27
C ALA A 253 5.24 28.77 17.35
N ASP A 254 5.93 28.40 18.45
CA ASP A 254 7.37 28.60 18.65
C ASP A 254 8.26 27.81 17.67
N ASP A 255 7.75 26.73 17.07
CA ASP A 255 8.49 25.86 16.15
C ASP A 255 8.42 26.33 14.68
N LEU A 256 7.52 27.27 14.38
CA LEU A 256 7.15 27.65 13.02
C LEU A 256 7.74 29.00 12.61
N THR A 257 8.26 29.09 11.38
CA THR A 257 8.80 30.34 10.80
C THR A 257 7.81 30.93 9.80
N THR A 258 7.51 32.22 9.90
CA THR A 258 6.62 32.91 8.96
C THR A 258 7.36 33.37 7.71
N THR A 259 6.66 33.41 6.57
CA THR A 259 7.20 33.83 5.28
C THR A 259 6.19 34.71 4.54
N GLN A 260 6.64 35.34 3.44
CA GLN A 260 5.79 36.26 2.68
C GLN A 260 4.98 35.53 1.61
N ALA A 261 3.70 35.90 1.46
CA ALA A 261 2.79 35.34 0.47
C ALA A 261 1.95 36.44 -0.20
N ALA A 262 2.19 36.68 -1.49
CA ALA A 262 1.34 37.56 -2.29
C ALA A 262 -0.09 37.00 -2.40
N PRO A 263 -1.13 37.82 -2.64
CA PRO A 263 -2.47 37.34 -2.94
C PRO A 263 -2.49 36.41 -4.17
N THR A 264 -3.25 35.32 -4.08
CA THR A 264 -3.39 34.30 -5.14
C THR A 264 -4.86 34.00 -5.39
N PRO A 265 -5.27 33.66 -6.63
CA PRO A 265 -6.67 33.35 -6.94
C PRO A 265 -7.17 32.11 -6.19
N VAL A 266 -8.49 31.95 -6.16
CA VAL A 266 -9.17 30.80 -5.54
C VAL A 266 -9.66 29.84 -6.63
N ILE A 267 -9.49 28.55 -6.38
CA ILE A 267 -10.07 27.46 -7.17
C ILE A 267 -11.16 26.81 -6.31
N GLU A 268 -12.40 27.22 -6.57
CA GLU A 268 -13.61 26.53 -6.12
C GLU A 268 -14.23 25.82 -7.34
N ASP A 269 -14.37 24.50 -7.29
CA ASP A 269 -15.31 23.81 -8.18
C ASP A 269 -16.71 23.94 -7.56
N ALA A 270 -17.70 24.38 -8.34
CA ALA A 270 -19.07 24.45 -7.87
C ALA A 270 -19.62 23.03 -7.64
N SER A 271 -19.76 22.64 -6.37
CA SER A 271 -20.44 21.41 -5.96
C SER A 271 -21.86 21.35 -6.55
N ALA A 272 -22.32 20.17 -6.94
CA ALA A 272 -23.70 19.98 -7.38
C ALA A 272 -24.65 20.03 -6.17
N THR A 273 -25.07 21.24 -5.79
CA THR A 273 -25.94 21.52 -4.66
C THR A 273 -27.30 20.80 -4.74
N GLU A 274 -27.96 20.70 -3.59
CA GLU A 274 -29.17 19.89 -3.34
C GLU A 274 -30.42 20.39 -4.09
N ASN A 275 -30.45 20.22 -5.42
CA ASN A 275 -31.63 20.46 -6.23
C ASN A 275 -32.68 19.36 -5.99
N GLN A 276 -33.57 19.61 -5.05
CA GLN A 276 -34.68 18.71 -4.72
C GLN A 276 -35.63 18.52 -5.91
N GLY A 277 -35.80 17.25 -6.33
CA GLY A 277 -37.03 16.77 -6.96
C GLY A 277 -37.40 17.33 -8.33
N THR A 278 -36.73 16.89 -9.39
CA THR A 278 -37.39 16.74 -10.71
C THR A 278 -36.99 15.43 -11.37
N GLN A 279 -37.94 14.51 -11.53
CA GLN A 279 -37.74 13.27 -12.27
C GLN A 279 -37.69 13.58 -13.77
N VAL A 280 -36.56 13.30 -14.42
CA VAL A 280 -36.38 13.44 -15.88
C VAL A 280 -36.51 12.08 -16.57
N ASP A 281 -37.66 11.85 -17.20
CA ASP A 281 -37.92 10.61 -17.94
C ASP A 281 -37.10 10.53 -19.25
N PRO A 282 -36.43 9.41 -19.55
CA PRO A 282 -35.42 9.35 -20.62
C PRO A 282 -36.02 8.96 -21.99
N VAL A 283 -36.65 9.92 -22.69
CA VAL A 283 -37.04 9.74 -24.10
C VAL A 283 -36.68 10.97 -24.94
N ALA A 284 -36.06 10.72 -26.11
CA ALA A 284 -35.80 11.66 -27.20
C ALA A 284 -34.84 12.86 -26.93
N MET A 285 -33.54 12.63 -27.09
CA MET A 285 -32.68 13.59 -27.81
C MET A 285 -31.86 12.89 -28.89
N THR A 286 -32.08 13.29 -30.15
CA THR A 286 -31.41 12.75 -31.34
C THR A 286 -30.19 13.61 -31.70
N LEU A 287 -29.09 12.98 -32.11
CA LEU A 287 -27.84 13.65 -32.48
C LEU A 287 -27.99 14.52 -33.76
N PRO A 288 -27.53 15.78 -33.74
CA PRO A 288 -27.08 16.51 -34.93
C PRO A 288 -25.67 16.09 -35.35
N ALA A 289 -25.28 16.35 -36.60
CA ALA A 289 -24.02 15.88 -37.20
C ALA A 289 -22.84 16.87 -37.06
N SER A 290 -21.64 16.40 -37.42
CA SER A 290 -20.35 17.09 -37.28
C SER A 290 -20.19 18.37 -38.13
N PRO A 291 -19.43 19.36 -37.65
CA PRO A 291 -18.74 20.34 -38.49
C PRO A 291 -17.48 19.72 -39.16
N ALA A 292 -17.06 20.33 -40.28
CA ALA A 292 -15.85 19.97 -41.03
C ALA A 292 -14.56 20.59 -40.43
N PRO A 293 -13.35 20.10 -40.76
CA PRO A 293 -12.12 20.51 -40.07
C PRO A 293 -11.60 21.90 -40.51
N VAL A 294 -11.13 22.69 -39.53
CA VAL A 294 -10.41 23.94 -39.76
C VAL A 294 -8.91 23.66 -39.89
N ALA A 295 -8.24 24.29 -40.86
CA ALA A 295 -6.83 24.07 -41.15
C ALA A 295 -5.91 24.60 -40.03
N ARG A 296 -4.88 23.81 -39.69
CA ARG A 296 -3.86 24.14 -38.68
C ARG A 296 -2.63 24.77 -39.37
N PRO A 297 -2.17 25.97 -38.99
CA PRO A 297 -0.92 26.53 -39.52
C PRO A 297 0.28 25.69 -39.06
N ALA A 298 1.29 25.58 -39.91
CA ALA A 298 2.50 24.81 -39.61
C ALA A 298 3.39 25.54 -38.59
N ALA A 299 3.73 24.86 -37.48
CA ALA A 299 4.72 25.34 -36.53
C ALA A 299 6.14 25.00 -37.02
N ALA A 300 7.05 25.97 -36.98
CA ALA A 300 8.45 25.77 -37.38
C ALA A 300 9.19 24.83 -36.42
N SER A 301 10.05 23.97 -36.98
CA SER A 301 10.83 23.00 -36.20
C SER A 301 12.02 23.65 -35.51
N PHE A 302 11.99 23.75 -34.18
CA PHE A 302 13.18 23.97 -33.36
C PHE A 302 13.66 22.61 -32.82
N ALA A 303 14.93 22.29 -33.04
CA ALA A 303 15.53 21.06 -32.55
C ALA A 303 15.83 21.19 -31.05
N ALA A 304 15.15 20.40 -30.22
CA ALA A 304 15.50 20.26 -28.81
C ALA A 304 16.81 19.48 -28.66
N PRO A 305 17.69 19.83 -27.69
CA PRO A 305 18.87 19.03 -27.38
C PRO A 305 18.45 17.65 -26.84
N ALA A 306 19.27 16.64 -27.12
CA ALA A 306 18.95 15.25 -26.75
C ALA A 306 18.93 15.07 -25.23
N ALA A 307 17.76 14.76 -24.68
CA ALA A 307 17.60 14.36 -23.29
C ALA A 307 18.26 12.99 -23.04
N VAL A 308 19.14 12.93 -22.02
CA VAL A 308 19.63 11.66 -21.49
C VAL A 308 18.48 10.89 -20.82
N PRO A 309 18.35 9.57 -21.05
CA PRO A 309 17.23 8.79 -20.53
C PRO A 309 17.38 8.58 -19.01
N VAL A 310 16.53 9.25 -18.23
CA VAL A 310 16.36 8.95 -16.81
C VAL A 310 15.74 7.55 -16.67
N VAL A 311 16.46 6.64 -16.02
CA VAL A 311 16.01 5.26 -15.84
C VAL A 311 14.96 5.19 -14.73
N ALA A 312 13.69 5.14 -15.14
CA ALA A 312 12.59 4.84 -14.22
C ALA A 312 12.72 3.43 -13.63
N PRO A 313 12.25 3.19 -12.38
CA PRO A 313 12.18 1.83 -11.83
C PRO A 313 11.30 0.94 -12.70
N ALA A 314 11.73 -0.31 -12.92
CA ALA A 314 11.11 -1.22 -13.86
C ALA A 314 9.78 -1.79 -13.32
N ALA A 315 8.68 -1.05 -13.50
CA ALA A 315 7.33 -1.48 -13.18
C ALA A 315 6.96 -2.79 -13.91
N THR A 316 6.47 -3.80 -13.19
CA THR A 316 6.27 -5.11 -13.80
C THR A 316 4.97 -5.22 -14.59
N THR A 317 5.04 -5.76 -15.82
CA THR A 317 3.86 -6.24 -16.58
C THR A 317 3.61 -7.73 -16.29
N ALA A 318 2.52 -8.08 -15.61
CA ALA A 318 2.17 -9.49 -15.31
C ALA A 318 0.66 -9.72 -15.23
N ASN A 319 0.19 -10.91 -14.82
CA ASN A 319 -1.24 -11.27 -14.59
C ASN A 319 -2.21 -10.90 -15.73
N GLY A 320 -1.72 -10.90 -16.97
CA GLY A 320 -2.48 -10.43 -18.14
C GLY A 320 -2.84 -8.94 -18.12
N LEU A 321 -2.27 -8.14 -17.20
CA LEU A 321 -2.44 -6.69 -17.12
C LEU A 321 -2.08 -6.03 -18.45
N PRO A 322 -2.82 -4.96 -18.85
CA PRO A 322 -2.73 -4.32 -20.15
C PRO A 322 -1.67 -3.20 -20.21
N VAL A 323 -1.12 -2.85 -19.04
CA VAL A 323 -0.07 -1.86 -18.80
C VAL A 323 0.87 -2.39 -17.70
N ALA A 324 2.02 -1.76 -17.52
CA ALA A 324 2.89 -2.02 -16.39
C ALA A 324 2.23 -1.52 -15.09
N VAL A 325 2.37 -2.27 -14.00
CA VAL A 325 1.90 -1.84 -12.68
C VAL A 325 3.08 -1.92 -11.70
N THR A 326 3.44 -0.78 -11.13
CA THR A 326 4.37 -0.68 -10.01
C THR A 326 3.69 -1.28 -8.79
N THR A 327 4.11 -2.46 -8.38
CA THR A 327 3.60 -3.19 -7.22
C THR A 327 3.95 -2.47 -5.91
N ARG A 328 3.24 -2.81 -4.82
CA ARG A 328 3.50 -2.26 -3.48
C ARG A 328 4.95 -2.40 -3.01
N ALA A 329 5.64 -3.47 -3.42
CA ALA A 329 7.07 -3.66 -3.14
C ALA A 329 7.97 -2.71 -3.95
N GLU A 330 7.61 -2.43 -5.21
CA GLU A 330 8.40 -1.59 -6.13
C GLU A 330 8.29 -0.09 -5.80
N TRP A 331 7.14 0.40 -5.31
CA TRP A 331 7.00 1.80 -4.84
C TRP A 331 7.40 2.05 -3.37
N GLY A 332 7.67 0.99 -2.61
CA GLY A 332 8.17 1.06 -1.24
C GLY A 332 7.09 1.21 -0.17
N ALA A 333 5.99 0.44 -0.26
CA ALA A 333 4.95 0.41 0.76
C ALA A 333 5.49 -0.12 2.10
N ASN A 334 5.46 0.71 3.15
CA ASN A 334 5.82 0.25 4.49
C ASN A 334 4.70 -0.62 5.09
N ALA A 335 4.96 -1.92 5.20
CA ALA A 335 3.99 -2.90 5.70
C ALA A 335 3.53 -2.66 7.16
N SER A 336 4.22 -1.81 7.95
CA SER A 336 3.77 -1.51 9.33
C SER A 336 2.50 -0.67 9.40
N TYR A 337 2.10 0.01 8.32
CA TYR A 337 0.84 0.78 8.27
C TYR A 337 -0.36 -0.07 7.84
N MET A 338 -0.16 -1.35 7.53
CA MET A 338 -1.22 -2.26 7.09
C MET A 338 -2.03 -2.78 8.29
N SER A 339 -3.24 -2.25 8.50
CA SER A 339 -4.21 -2.78 9.48
C SER A 339 -5.50 -3.32 8.84
N TRP A 340 -5.63 -3.24 7.51
CA TRP A 340 -6.71 -3.87 6.73
C TRP A 340 -6.31 -5.28 6.26
N ASP A 341 -7.14 -6.31 6.51
CA ASP A 341 -7.00 -7.66 5.92
C ASP A 341 -7.73 -7.75 4.54
N PRO A 342 -7.05 -8.02 3.41
CA PRO A 342 -7.69 -7.91 2.08
C PRO A 342 -8.86 -8.88 1.83
N GLU A 343 -10.05 -8.30 1.67
CA GLU A 343 -11.30 -8.99 1.31
C GLU A 343 -11.63 -8.80 -0.17
N TYR A 344 -12.18 -9.83 -0.81
CA TYR A 344 -12.49 -9.79 -2.25
C TYR A 344 -14.00 -9.88 -2.51
N ALA A 345 -14.63 -8.83 -3.02
CA ALA A 345 -16.01 -8.88 -3.48
C ALA A 345 -16.11 -9.33 -4.94
N ARG A 346 -17.30 -9.76 -5.40
CA ARG A 346 -17.62 -9.70 -6.84
C ARG A 346 -17.69 -8.22 -7.24
N ALA A 347 -17.12 -7.86 -8.37
CA ALA A 347 -17.12 -6.48 -8.84
C ALA A 347 -17.31 -6.40 -10.37
N GLY A 348 -17.98 -5.35 -10.84
CA GLY A 348 -18.41 -5.22 -12.24
C GLY A 348 -18.58 -3.79 -12.75
N HIS A 349 -18.12 -2.80 -11.98
CA HIS A 349 -18.13 -1.38 -12.32
C HIS A 349 -16.78 -0.76 -11.92
N VAL A 350 -16.40 0.37 -12.53
CA VAL A 350 -15.15 1.09 -12.22
C VAL A 350 -15.47 2.53 -11.84
N VAL A 351 -15.05 2.95 -10.65
CA VAL A 351 -15.14 4.36 -10.23
C VAL A 351 -13.81 5.04 -10.51
N VAL A 352 -13.85 6.08 -11.34
CA VAL A 352 -12.71 6.92 -11.70
C VAL A 352 -12.67 8.12 -10.76
N HIS A 353 -11.52 8.28 -10.12
CA HIS A 353 -11.23 9.32 -9.16
C HIS A 353 -10.14 10.27 -9.67
N HIS A 354 -9.96 11.36 -8.96
CA HIS A 354 -8.73 12.14 -8.97
C HIS A 354 -8.21 12.33 -7.53
N THR A 355 -7.06 12.97 -7.38
CA THR A 355 -6.65 13.56 -6.09
C THR A 355 -6.89 15.08 -6.14
N ALA A 356 -6.64 15.83 -5.07
CA ALA A 356 -6.56 17.29 -5.16
C ALA A 356 -5.10 17.76 -5.40
N GLY A 357 -4.91 19.06 -5.64
CA GLY A 357 -3.61 19.74 -5.48
C GLY A 357 -2.93 20.28 -6.74
N THR A 358 -1.65 20.63 -6.62
CA THR A 358 -0.98 21.60 -7.51
C THR A 358 -0.56 21.06 -8.87
N ASN A 359 -0.68 19.74 -9.11
CA ASN A 359 -0.19 19.06 -10.30
C ASN A 359 1.31 19.23 -10.64
N SER A 360 2.12 19.87 -9.79
CA SER A 360 3.50 20.27 -10.16
C SER A 360 4.47 19.10 -10.28
N TYR A 361 4.24 18.01 -9.54
CA TYR A 361 5.15 16.89 -9.33
C TYR A 361 5.80 16.28 -10.59
N SER A 362 7.03 15.77 -10.45
CA SER A 362 7.77 15.06 -11.49
C SER A 362 7.56 13.54 -11.42
N ALA A 363 7.87 12.81 -12.50
CA ALA A 363 7.70 11.35 -12.57
C ALA A 363 8.52 10.59 -11.51
N GLY A 364 9.65 11.16 -11.06
CA GLY A 364 10.44 10.58 -9.95
C GLY A 364 9.74 10.67 -8.59
N GLN A 365 8.82 11.64 -8.43
CA GLN A 365 8.10 11.89 -7.18
C GLN A 365 6.78 11.12 -7.08
N SER A 366 6.25 10.54 -8.17
CA SER A 366 5.00 9.76 -8.16
C SER A 366 4.99 8.68 -7.07
N ALA A 367 6.10 7.93 -6.91
CA ALA A 367 6.20 6.90 -5.87
C ALA A 367 6.25 7.48 -4.43
N SER A 368 6.79 8.69 -4.25
CA SER A 368 6.79 9.41 -2.97
C SER A 368 5.38 9.87 -2.60
N ILE A 369 4.62 10.36 -3.58
CA ILE A 369 3.20 10.71 -3.40
C ILE A 369 2.40 9.47 -3.03
N VAL A 370 2.53 8.34 -3.74
CA VAL A 370 1.80 7.10 -3.38
C VAL A 370 2.12 6.61 -1.96
N ARG A 371 3.36 6.80 -1.46
CA ARG A 371 3.69 6.54 -0.04
C ARG A 371 3.01 7.53 0.92
N GLY A 372 2.95 8.81 0.56
CA GLY A 372 2.23 9.83 1.33
C GLY A 372 0.72 9.55 1.42
N ILE A 373 0.09 9.25 0.30
CA ILE A 373 -1.33 8.85 0.22
C ILE A 373 -1.55 7.56 1.04
N TYR A 374 -0.64 6.59 0.96
CA TYR A 374 -0.75 5.39 1.80
C TYR A 374 -0.72 5.71 3.31
N TYR A 375 0.19 6.57 3.77
CA TYR A 375 0.21 6.96 5.20
C TYR A 375 -1.05 7.73 5.60
N TYR A 376 -1.46 8.74 4.82
CA TYR A 376 -2.63 9.57 5.12
C TYR A 376 -3.90 8.71 5.25
N HIS A 377 -4.15 7.83 4.28
CA HIS A 377 -5.34 6.98 4.31
C HIS A 377 -5.24 5.87 5.37
N ALA A 378 -4.08 5.23 5.53
CA ALA A 378 -3.95 4.07 6.40
C ALA A 378 -3.81 4.42 7.90
N VAL A 379 -3.17 5.55 8.21
CA VAL A 379 -2.85 6.00 9.57
C VAL A 379 -3.70 7.20 9.97
N VAL A 380 -3.57 8.34 9.27
CA VAL A 380 -4.22 9.60 9.68
C VAL A 380 -5.75 9.49 9.65
N LEU A 381 -6.30 8.79 8.64
CA LEU A 381 -7.74 8.54 8.51
C LEU A 381 -8.22 7.19 9.09
N ASP A 382 -7.32 6.36 9.65
CA ASP A 382 -7.56 4.98 10.14
C ASP A 382 -8.30 4.03 9.16
N TRP A 383 -8.13 4.21 7.84
CA TRP A 383 -8.70 3.22 6.89
C TRP A 383 -7.89 1.91 6.91
N GLY A 384 -6.65 1.93 7.41
CA GLY A 384 -5.79 0.76 7.53
C GLY A 384 -5.15 0.23 6.25
N ASP A 385 -5.55 0.75 5.08
CA ASP A 385 -4.81 0.70 3.80
C ASP A 385 -5.38 1.71 2.79
N ILE A 386 -4.58 2.09 1.79
CA ILE A 386 -4.83 3.13 0.77
C ILE A 386 -6.15 2.94 0.01
N GLY A 387 -6.93 4.03 -0.12
CA GLY A 387 -8.30 4.05 -0.65
C GLY A 387 -8.54 3.19 -1.90
N TYR A 388 -7.88 3.58 -2.98
CA TYR A 388 -8.07 3.10 -4.36
C TYR A 388 -7.39 1.75 -4.65
N ASN A 389 -7.92 0.96 -5.59
CA ASN A 389 -7.27 -0.26 -6.04
C ASN A 389 -6.02 0.03 -6.88
N PHE A 390 -6.08 1.07 -7.69
CA PHE A 390 -4.95 1.53 -8.52
C PHE A 390 -4.88 3.05 -8.50
N LEU A 391 -3.65 3.57 -8.59
CA LEU A 391 -3.39 4.99 -8.81
C LEU A 391 -2.63 5.14 -10.14
N VAL A 392 -2.92 6.19 -10.90
CA VAL A 392 -2.32 6.43 -12.22
C VAL A 392 -1.79 7.86 -12.28
N ASP A 393 -0.48 8.01 -12.40
CA ASP A 393 0.13 9.34 -12.49
C ASP A 393 -0.12 10.02 -13.84
N LYS A 394 0.13 11.33 -13.91
CA LYS A 394 -0.03 12.14 -15.13
C LYS A 394 0.91 11.73 -16.28
N PHE A 395 1.86 10.84 -16.04
CA PHE A 395 2.76 10.26 -17.03
C PHE A 395 2.27 8.89 -17.55
N GLY A 396 1.22 8.32 -16.94
CA GLY A 396 0.63 7.04 -17.29
C GLY A 396 1.15 5.84 -16.49
N THR A 397 2.01 6.04 -15.50
CA THR A 397 2.49 4.98 -14.59
C THR A 397 1.34 4.53 -13.71
N VAL A 398 1.03 3.23 -13.69
CA VAL A 398 0.05 2.65 -12.77
C VAL A 398 0.76 2.09 -11.54
N PHE A 399 0.21 2.37 -10.36
CA PHE A 399 0.64 1.84 -9.07
C PHE A 399 -0.44 0.92 -8.50
N GLU A 400 -0.05 -0.21 -7.92
CA GLU A 400 -0.97 -1.00 -7.08
C GLU A 400 -1.23 -0.22 -5.79
N GLY A 401 -2.49 0.20 -5.61
CA GLY A 401 -2.98 0.78 -4.37
C GLY A 401 -3.33 -0.33 -3.38
N ARG A 402 -4.62 -0.49 -3.05
CA ARG A 402 -5.20 -1.46 -2.13
C ARG A 402 -4.54 -2.83 -2.28
N SER A 403 -3.98 -3.34 -1.18
CA SER A 403 -3.23 -4.59 -1.14
C SER A 403 -4.01 -5.76 -1.72
N GLY A 404 -3.44 -6.45 -2.71
CA GLY A 404 -4.06 -7.58 -3.39
C GLY A 404 -4.87 -7.23 -4.64
N SER A 405 -4.92 -5.96 -5.06
CA SER A 405 -5.63 -5.56 -6.29
C SER A 405 -4.99 -6.16 -7.55
N VAL A 406 -3.66 -6.28 -7.62
CA VAL A 406 -2.96 -7.00 -8.71
C VAL A 406 -3.21 -8.51 -8.64
N ALA A 407 -3.45 -9.04 -7.43
CA ALA A 407 -3.65 -10.45 -7.17
C ALA A 407 -5.13 -10.91 -7.25
N ALA A 408 -6.07 -9.97 -7.43
CA ALA A 408 -7.51 -10.23 -7.31
C ALA A 408 -8.01 -11.31 -8.29
N PRO A 409 -8.85 -12.28 -7.84
CA PRO A 409 -9.42 -13.30 -8.70
C PRO A 409 -10.26 -12.74 -9.86
N ALA A 410 -10.42 -13.52 -10.94
CA ALA A 410 -11.30 -13.13 -12.05
C ALA A 410 -12.75 -12.90 -11.56
N GLY A 411 -13.38 -11.82 -12.03
CA GLY A 411 -14.71 -11.37 -11.59
C GLY A 411 -14.78 -10.89 -10.14
N ARG A 412 -13.63 -10.60 -9.51
CA ARG A 412 -13.53 -10.01 -8.17
C ARG A 412 -12.55 -8.84 -8.15
N MET A 413 -12.67 -8.00 -7.13
CA MET A 413 -11.68 -6.98 -6.78
C MET A 413 -11.49 -6.97 -5.26
N SER A 414 -10.34 -6.48 -4.78
CA SER A 414 -10.20 -6.19 -3.35
C SER A 414 -11.15 -5.05 -2.99
N ILE A 415 -11.92 -5.19 -1.92
CA ILE A 415 -12.84 -4.14 -1.44
C ILE A 415 -12.02 -2.88 -1.15
N GLY A 416 -12.55 -1.74 -1.59
CA GLY A 416 -11.90 -0.43 -1.48
C GLY A 416 -12.28 0.32 -0.20
N ALA A 417 -11.81 1.56 -0.14
CA ALA A 417 -12.26 2.59 0.79
C ALA A 417 -12.31 3.94 0.04
N HIS A 418 -12.74 3.90 -1.22
CA HIS A 418 -12.58 4.99 -2.18
C HIS A 418 -13.90 5.60 -2.64
N ALA A 419 -15.05 5.07 -2.20
CA ALA A 419 -16.37 5.61 -2.50
C ALA A 419 -17.34 4.98 -1.50
N ARG A 420 -17.79 5.76 -0.52
CA ARG A 420 -18.59 5.26 0.61
C ARG A 420 -19.82 4.51 0.08
N GLY A 421 -20.13 3.35 0.65
CA GLY A 421 -21.28 2.54 0.23
C GLY A 421 -21.24 1.91 -1.16
N VAL A 422 -20.24 2.15 -2.01
CA VAL A 422 -20.00 1.39 -3.26
C VAL A 422 -18.57 0.82 -3.36
N ASN A 423 -17.79 0.91 -2.29
CA ASN A 423 -16.54 0.17 -2.03
C ASN A 423 -16.64 -1.33 -2.40
N THR A 424 -17.80 -1.92 -2.18
CA THR A 424 -18.15 -3.30 -2.58
C THR A 424 -18.93 -3.30 -3.88
N GLY A 425 -18.40 -3.97 -4.91
CA GLY A 425 -19.02 -4.08 -6.24
C GLY A 425 -18.26 -3.35 -7.35
N THR A 426 -17.31 -2.49 -6.98
CA THR A 426 -16.55 -1.64 -7.89
C THR A 426 -15.04 -1.96 -7.90
N MET A 427 -14.29 -1.26 -8.75
CA MET A 427 -12.84 -1.08 -8.66
C MET A 427 -12.55 0.41 -8.74
N GLY A 428 -11.81 0.97 -7.77
CA GLY A 428 -11.41 2.38 -7.76
C GLY A 428 -10.08 2.61 -8.47
N ILE A 429 -10.05 3.51 -9.45
CA ILE A 429 -8.81 4.01 -10.06
C ILE A 429 -8.72 5.52 -9.81
N SER A 430 -7.68 6.00 -9.12
CA SER A 430 -7.41 7.44 -8.98
C SER A 430 -6.39 7.95 -10.00
N MET A 431 -6.74 9.05 -10.66
CA MET A 431 -5.83 9.84 -11.48
C MET A 431 -5.07 10.79 -10.54
N MET A 432 -3.76 10.62 -10.35
CA MET A 432 -3.00 11.44 -9.40
C MET A 432 -2.81 12.86 -9.95
N GLY A 433 -3.50 13.82 -9.36
CA GLY A 433 -3.55 15.22 -9.78
C GLY A 433 -4.96 15.79 -9.76
N ASP A 434 -5.07 17.12 -9.74
CA ASP A 434 -6.32 17.86 -9.89
C ASP A 434 -6.73 17.91 -11.39
N TYR A 435 -8.02 17.72 -11.68
CA TYR A 435 -8.58 17.79 -13.04
C TYR A 435 -9.89 18.59 -13.10
N SER A 436 -10.06 19.54 -12.19
CA SER A 436 -11.17 20.49 -12.18
C SER A 436 -11.05 21.51 -13.31
N THR A 437 -9.87 22.10 -13.50
CA THR A 437 -9.58 23.05 -14.58
C THR A 437 -8.59 22.54 -15.64
N VAL A 438 -7.81 21.49 -15.33
CA VAL A 438 -6.75 20.94 -16.20
C VAL A 438 -7.17 19.59 -16.78
N SER A 439 -6.75 19.28 -18.02
CA SER A 439 -6.99 17.97 -18.61
C SER A 439 -6.03 16.90 -18.07
N PRO A 440 -6.52 15.69 -17.72
CA PRO A 440 -5.68 14.50 -17.65
C PRO A 440 -4.91 14.29 -18.96
N SER A 441 -3.73 13.68 -18.89
CA SER A 441 -2.90 13.42 -20.06
C SER A 441 -3.40 12.21 -20.86
N ASP A 442 -3.10 12.16 -22.16
CA ASP A 442 -3.45 11.00 -23.00
C ASP A 442 -2.81 9.70 -22.48
N ALA A 443 -1.62 9.77 -21.87
CA ALA A 443 -0.95 8.61 -21.27
C ALA A 443 -1.71 8.09 -20.04
N GLN A 444 -2.13 9.00 -19.16
CA GLN A 444 -2.93 8.69 -17.97
C GLN A 444 -4.30 8.12 -18.36
N LEU A 445 -5.01 8.78 -19.28
CA LEU A 445 -6.30 8.30 -19.83
C LEU A 445 -6.15 6.93 -20.52
N SER A 446 -5.04 6.70 -21.22
CA SER A 446 -4.73 5.40 -21.83
C SER A 446 -4.59 4.30 -20.77
N SER A 447 -3.83 4.55 -19.70
CA SER A 447 -3.63 3.59 -18.62
C SER A 447 -4.91 3.33 -17.81
N VAL A 448 -5.68 4.36 -17.44
CA VAL A 448 -6.97 4.21 -16.75
C VAL A 448 -7.96 3.41 -17.60
N GLY A 449 -8.14 3.78 -18.87
CA GLY A 449 -9.05 3.08 -19.80
C GLY A 449 -8.65 1.63 -20.03
N LYS A 450 -7.36 1.35 -20.22
CA LYS A 450 -6.83 -0.02 -20.37
C LYS A 450 -7.11 -0.85 -19.11
N MET A 451 -6.78 -0.33 -17.93
CA MET A 451 -7.02 -1.03 -16.65
C MET A 451 -8.50 -1.33 -16.43
N ALA A 452 -9.38 -0.37 -16.70
CA ALA A 452 -10.83 -0.56 -16.63
C ALA A 452 -11.31 -1.66 -17.60
N GLY A 453 -10.86 -1.63 -18.86
CA GLY A 453 -11.20 -2.64 -19.87
C GLY A 453 -10.70 -4.05 -19.53
N TRP A 454 -9.48 -4.17 -19.00
CA TRP A 454 -8.93 -5.44 -18.50
C TRP A 454 -9.76 -6.01 -17.35
N PHE A 455 -10.10 -5.18 -16.36
CA PHE A 455 -10.89 -5.58 -15.21
C PHE A 455 -12.30 -6.05 -15.61
N LEU A 456 -13.02 -5.26 -16.43
CA LEU A 456 -14.35 -5.61 -16.91
C LEU A 456 -14.32 -6.91 -17.75
N LYS A 457 -13.31 -7.08 -18.61
CA LYS A 457 -13.10 -8.33 -19.37
C LYS A 457 -12.85 -9.53 -18.45
N ARG A 458 -12.06 -9.37 -17.37
CA ARG A 458 -11.87 -10.41 -16.33
C ARG A 458 -13.13 -10.70 -15.52
N ALA A 459 -14.11 -9.80 -15.51
CA ALA A 459 -15.44 -10.02 -14.93
C ALA A 459 -16.46 -10.62 -15.92
N GLY A 460 -16.05 -10.93 -17.17
CA GLY A 460 -16.93 -11.44 -18.21
C GLY A 460 -17.82 -10.36 -18.86
N ILE A 461 -17.54 -9.09 -18.62
CA ILE A 461 -18.30 -7.96 -19.16
C ILE A 461 -17.65 -7.56 -20.49
N SER A 462 -18.35 -7.83 -21.60
CA SER A 462 -17.92 -7.50 -22.95
C SER A 462 -18.17 -6.05 -23.35
N ASP A 463 -19.26 -5.44 -22.87
CA ASP A 463 -19.59 -4.05 -23.14
C ASP A 463 -19.12 -3.12 -22.00
N ALA A 464 -17.91 -2.57 -22.16
CA ALA A 464 -17.36 -1.54 -21.27
C ALA A 464 -18.01 -0.15 -21.45
N THR A 465 -18.85 0.04 -22.48
CA THR A 465 -19.67 1.24 -22.68
C THR A 465 -21.09 1.13 -22.12
N GLY A 466 -21.49 -0.06 -21.68
CA GLY A 466 -22.86 -0.35 -21.24
C GLY A 466 -23.21 0.15 -19.84
N TRP A 467 -24.45 -0.10 -19.45
CA TRP A 467 -25.02 0.21 -18.14
C TRP A 467 -25.43 -1.06 -17.40
N ALA A 468 -25.44 -1.02 -16.07
CA ALA A 468 -25.96 -2.08 -15.21
C ALA A 468 -26.26 -1.58 -13.80
N GLY A 469 -27.15 -2.30 -13.09
CA GLY A 469 -27.39 -2.08 -11.66
C GLY A 469 -26.11 -2.22 -10.83
N LEU A 470 -25.76 -1.15 -10.11
CA LEU A 470 -24.79 -1.12 -9.02
C LEU A 470 -25.56 -1.09 -7.70
N HIS A 471 -25.26 -2.02 -6.79
CA HIS A 471 -25.88 -2.03 -5.46
C HIS A 471 -25.21 -0.97 -4.58
N VAL A 472 -26.02 -0.16 -3.89
CA VAL A 472 -25.55 0.91 -3.01
C VAL A 472 -25.85 0.53 -1.57
N TRP A 473 -24.80 0.35 -0.77
CA TRP A 473 -24.93 -0.06 0.63
C TRP A 473 -25.32 1.14 1.51
N THR A 474 -24.56 2.24 1.46
CA THR A 474 -24.70 3.42 2.33
C THR A 474 -24.11 4.69 1.69
N THR A 475 -24.94 5.63 1.23
CA THR A 475 -24.54 6.94 0.69
C THR A 475 -25.58 7.99 1.08
N GLU A 476 -25.22 9.26 1.16
CA GLU A 476 -26.21 10.34 1.31
C GLU A 476 -27.01 10.53 0.00
N ARG A 477 -26.36 10.27 -1.15
CA ARG A 477 -26.92 10.49 -2.49
C ARG A 477 -28.03 9.52 -2.91
N TYR A 478 -27.97 8.27 -2.45
CA TYR A 478 -28.93 7.22 -2.78
C TYR A 478 -29.35 6.42 -1.55
N GLN A 479 -30.63 6.03 -1.51
CA GLN A 479 -31.17 5.23 -0.41
C GLN A 479 -30.39 3.93 -0.21
N ALA A 480 -30.01 3.65 1.04
CA ALA A 480 -29.29 2.44 1.44
C ALA A 480 -30.02 1.16 1.01
N GLY A 481 -29.28 0.18 0.49
CA GLY A 481 -29.79 -1.08 -0.06
C GLY A 481 -30.40 -0.99 -1.46
N SER A 482 -30.43 0.19 -2.08
CA SER A 482 -30.94 0.37 -3.45
C SER A 482 -30.01 -0.26 -4.51
N THR A 483 -30.48 -0.32 -5.76
CA THR A 483 -29.65 -0.76 -6.89
C THR A 483 -29.90 0.14 -8.08
N ILE A 484 -28.96 1.03 -8.35
CA ILE A 484 -29.07 2.12 -9.32
C ILE A 484 -28.45 1.69 -10.64
N SER A 485 -29.13 1.95 -11.76
CA SER A 485 -28.56 1.67 -13.09
C SER A 485 -27.45 2.68 -13.38
N MET A 486 -26.19 2.22 -13.43
CA MET A 486 -25.01 3.05 -13.61
C MET A 486 -24.18 2.62 -14.84
N PRO A 487 -23.41 3.52 -15.46
CA PRO A 487 -22.42 3.15 -16.48
C PRO A 487 -21.38 2.18 -15.91
N ARG A 488 -20.85 1.25 -16.72
CA ARG A 488 -19.79 0.33 -16.29
C ARG A 488 -18.49 1.02 -15.84
N ILE A 489 -18.27 2.25 -16.27
CA ILE A 489 -17.16 3.12 -15.85
C ILE A 489 -17.77 4.49 -15.56
N LEU A 490 -17.68 4.95 -14.31
CA LEU A 490 -18.35 6.12 -13.76
C LEU A 490 -17.35 7.03 -13.02
N GLY A 491 -17.69 8.29 -12.78
CA GLY A 491 -16.92 9.19 -11.92
C GLY A 491 -17.33 9.04 -10.45
N HIS A 492 -16.57 9.59 -9.52
CA HIS A 492 -16.96 9.56 -8.11
C HIS A 492 -18.26 10.32 -7.82
N ARG A 493 -18.40 11.53 -8.39
CA ARG A 493 -19.63 12.35 -8.37
C ARG A 493 -20.90 11.69 -8.94
N ASP A 494 -20.80 10.51 -9.57
CA ASP A 494 -21.97 9.73 -9.99
C ASP A 494 -22.60 8.97 -8.81
N VAL A 495 -21.84 8.70 -7.74
CA VAL A 495 -22.27 7.93 -6.55
C VAL A 495 -22.24 8.72 -5.25
N GLY A 496 -21.46 9.81 -5.20
CA GLY A 496 -21.21 10.62 -4.01
C GLY A 496 -21.43 12.14 -4.21
N TYR A 497 -21.33 12.92 -3.13
CA TYR A 497 -21.43 14.40 -3.12
C TYR A 497 -20.05 15.06 -3.09
N THR A 498 -19.30 14.87 -4.16
CA THR A 498 -17.93 15.37 -4.34
C THR A 498 -17.75 15.96 -5.73
N THR A 499 -16.79 16.86 -5.91
CA THR A 499 -16.38 17.33 -7.24
C THR A 499 -15.46 16.32 -7.96
N CYS A 500 -14.94 15.28 -7.28
CA CYS A 500 -14.14 14.22 -7.87
C CYS A 500 -14.85 13.52 -9.07
N PRO A 501 -14.20 13.27 -10.23
CA PRO A 501 -12.77 13.43 -10.53
C PRO A 501 -12.42 14.76 -11.22
N GLY A 502 -13.00 15.87 -10.75
CA GLY A 502 -12.86 17.21 -11.33
C GLY A 502 -13.70 17.41 -12.60
N ASN A 503 -14.09 18.65 -12.89
CA ASN A 503 -14.94 18.98 -14.04
C ASN A 503 -14.34 18.59 -15.41
N VAL A 504 -13.06 18.89 -15.68
CA VAL A 504 -12.41 18.44 -16.93
C VAL A 504 -12.13 16.94 -16.90
N GLY A 505 -11.74 16.35 -15.77
CA GLY A 505 -11.53 14.90 -15.63
C GLY A 505 -12.80 14.09 -15.92
N TYR A 506 -13.93 14.51 -15.36
CA TYR A 506 -15.26 13.91 -15.60
C TYR A 506 -15.65 13.95 -17.09
N SER A 507 -15.33 15.04 -17.81
CA SER A 507 -15.54 15.12 -19.27
C SER A 507 -14.81 14.02 -20.07
N LYS A 508 -13.72 13.46 -19.54
CA LYS A 508 -12.93 12.41 -20.20
C LYS A 508 -13.48 11.00 -19.99
N LEU A 509 -14.51 10.78 -19.16
CA LEU A 509 -15.10 9.45 -18.96
C LEU A 509 -15.53 8.78 -20.27
N GLY A 510 -16.00 9.55 -21.26
CA GLY A 510 -16.30 9.03 -22.60
C GLY A 510 -15.08 8.45 -23.32
N ALA A 511 -13.92 9.11 -23.23
CA ALA A 511 -12.65 8.62 -23.79
C ALA A 511 -12.14 7.38 -23.05
N ILE A 512 -12.22 7.37 -21.70
CA ILE A 512 -11.85 6.22 -20.87
C ILE A 512 -12.70 5.00 -21.25
N ARG A 513 -14.02 5.17 -21.42
CA ARG A 513 -14.95 4.11 -21.88
C ARG A 513 -14.59 3.61 -23.29
N ALA A 514 -14.22 4.49 -24.22
CA ALA A 514 -13.78 4.10 -25.56
C ALA A 514 -12.48 3.28 -25.54
N ILE A 515 -11.50 3.70 -24.74
CA ILE A 515 -10.22 2.98 -24.56
C ILE A 515 -10.45 1.61 -23.91
N ALA A 516 -11.31 1.54 -22.89
CA ALA A 516 -11.70 0.29 -22.24
C ALA A 516 -12.40 -0.68 -23.21
N LYS A 517 -13.26 -0.17 -24.08
CA LYS A 517 -13.91 -0.94 -25.15
C LYS A 517 -12.88 -1.50 -26.14
N ALA A 518 -11.95 -0.69 -26.62
CA ALA A 518 -10.87 -1.13 -27.51
C ALA A 518 -9.98 -2.22 -26.86
N GLN A 519 -9.65 -2.08 -25.58
CA GLN A 519 -8.94 -3.09 -24.80
C GLN A 519 -9.75 -4.41 -24.67
N GLY A 520 -11.08 -4.30 -24.54
CA GLY A 520 -12.00 -5.43 -24.57
C GLY A 520 -12.00 -6.16 -25.92
N SER A 521 -12.13 -5.41 -27.01
CA SER A 521 -12.35 -5.88 -28.39
C SER A 521 -11.13 -6.44 -29.13
N SER A 522 -9.99 -6.65 -28.47
CA SER A 522 -8.84 -7.35 -29.08
C SER A 522 -9.25 -8.74 -29.61
N PRO A 523 -9.16 -9.02 -30.93
CA PRO A 523 -9.80 -10.19 -31.53
C PRO A 523 -9.27 -11.54 -31.03
N GLN A 524 -10.21 -12.43 -30.74
CA GLN A 524 -9.94 -13.86 -30.53
C GLN A 524 -9.84 -14.55 -31.91
N GLY A 525 -8.85 -15.41 -32.12
CA GLY A 525 -8.74 -16.19 -33.36
C GLY A 525 -8.05 -15.48 -34.54
N GLY A 526 -6.93 -14.79 -34.30
CA GLY A 526 -6.04 -14.31 -35.35
C GLY A 526 -4.58 -14.36 -34.92
N SER A 527 -3.68 -14.76 -35.83
CA SER A 527 -2.23 -14.73 -35.60
C SER A 527 -1.69 -13.29 -35.71
N SER A 528 -2.09 -12.43 -34.77
CA SER A 528 -1.52 -11.08 -34.66
C SER A 528 -0.03 -11.19 -34.33
N SER A 529 0.81 -10.53 -35.12
CA SER A 529 2.24 -10.40 -34.87
C SER A 529 2.49 -9.39 -33.74
N ALA A 530 2.00 -9.72 -32.54
CA ALA A 530 2.25 -8.95 -31.33
C ALA A 530 3.76 -8.75 -31.17
N SER A 531 4.20 -7.49 -31.19
CA SER A 531 5.61 -7.15 -31.44
C SER A 531 6.55 -7.83 -30.44
N SER A 532 7.58 -8.50 -30.97
CA SER A 532 8.58 -9.22 -30.18
C SER A 532 9.79 -8.32 -30.01
N THR A 533 10.23 -8.07 -28.77
CA THR A 533 11.47 -7.30 -28.52
C THR A 533 12.75 -8.12 -28.69
N VAL A 534 12.63 -9.40 -29.04
CA VAL A 534 13.72 -10.27 -29.49
C VAL A 534 13.41 -10.92 -30.84
N PRO A 535 14.43 -11.25 -31.66
CA PRO A 535 14.25 -12.04 -32.89
C PRO A 535 13.58 -13.41 -32.69
N GLN A 536 12.93 -13.94 -33.73
CA GLN A 536 12.24 -15.24 -33.71
C GLN A 536 13.18 -16.42 -33.42
N ASP A 537 14.44 -16.32 -33.82
CA ASP A 537 15.53 -17.29 -33.65
C ASP A 537 16.27 -17.14 -32.31
N HIS A 538 15.97 -16.11 -31.51
CA HIS A 538 16.56 -15.93 -30.18
C HIS A 538 16.37 -17.22 -29.35
N PRO A 539 17.42 -17.75 -28.67
CA PRO A 539 17.35 -19.08 -28.04
C PRO A 539 16.17 -19.28 -27.10
N GLY A 540 15.78 -18.25 -26.34
CA GLY A 540 14.60 -18.30 -25.48
C GLY A 540 13.26 -18.29 -26.21
N ALA A 541 13.16 -17.64 -27.38
CA ALA A 541 11.96 -17.69 -28.21
C ALA A 541 11.79 -19.09 -28.83
N VAL A 542 12.88 -19.70 -29.30
CA VAL A 542 12.92 -21.09 -29.77
C VAL A 542 12.53 -22.07 -28.64
N ALA A 543 13.14 -21.92 -27.46
CA ALA A 543 12.90 -22.79 -26.32
C ALA A 543 11.46 -22.69 -25.79
N LEU A 544 10.89 -21.47 -25.71
CA LEU A 544 9.49 -21.29 -25.33
C LEU A 544 8.55 -21.97 -26.32
N ARG A 545 8.71 -21.75 -27.63
CA ARG A 545 7.88 -22.42 -28.66
C ARG A 545 8.00 -23.94 -28.59
N GLY A 546 9.22 -24.47 -28.46
CA GLY A 546 9.46 -25.92 -28.36
C GLY A 546 8.83 -26.57 -27.13
N ALA A 547 8.77 -25.85 -26.00
CA ALA A 547 8.21 -26.36 -24.76
C ALA A 547 6.67 -26.31 -24.68
N LEU A 548 5.98 -25.64 -25.61
CA LEU A 548 4.51 -25.54 -25.62
C LEU A 548 3.82 -26.89 -25.82
N GLY A 549 4.42 -27.84 -26.56
CA GLY A 549 3.84 -29.17 -26.76
C GLY A 549 3.62 -29.95 -25.46
N ALA A 550 4.46 -29.72 -24.45
CA ALA A 550 4.31 -30.29 -23.10
C ALA A 550 3.49 -29.39 -22.15
N ASN A 551 3.15 -28.16 -22.56
CA ASN A 551 2.54 -27.13 -21.73
C ASN A 551 1.24 -26.56 -22.33
N GLY A 552 0.54 -27.31 -23.18
CA GLY A 552 -0.70 -26.85 -23.85
C GLY A 552 -1.83 -26.38 -22.90
N TRP A 553 -1.75 -26.70 -21.61
CA TRP A 553 -2.59 -26.15 -20.56
C TRP A 553 -2.46 -24.62 -20.38
N ILE A 554 -1.40 -24.00 -20.90
CA ILE A 554 -1.14 -22.56 -20.82
C ILE A 554 -2.01 -21.73 -21.78
N GLY A 555 -2.62 -22.38 -22.78
CA GLY A 555 -3.44 -21.74 -23.82
C GLY A 555 -2.64 -21.06 -24.93
N ALA A 556 -3.31 -20.27 -25.77
CA ALA A 556 -2.72 -19.54 -26.88
C ALA A 556 -1.82 -18.39 -26.41
N ALA A 557 -0.88 -17.96 -27.25
CA ALA A 557 -0.01 -16.83 -26.96
C ALA A 557 -0.76 -15.50 -27.02
N THR A 558 -0.64 -14.68 -25.98
CA THR A 558 -1.25 -13.34 -25.87
C THR A 558 -0.23 -12.20 -26.03
N SER A 559 1.06 -12.52 -26.21
CA SER A 559 2.10 -11.56 -26.60
C SER A 559 3.14 -12.18 -27.53
N GLY A 560 3.93 -11.32 -28.20
CA GLY A 560 5.25 -11.70 -28.71
C GLY A 560 6.22 -12.01 -27.55
N VAL A 561 7.36 -12.60 -27.86
CA VAL A 561 8.42 -12.90 -26.89
C VAL A 561 9.13 -11.60 -26.52
N GLN A 562 9.20 -11.30 -25.23
CA GLN A 562 9.75 -10.07 -24.67
C GLN A 562 11.09 -10.31 -23.98
N ALA A 563 12.05 -9.40 -24.14
CA ALA A 563 13.26 -9.38 -23.33
C ALA A 563 12.94 -9.05 -21.86
N SER A 564 13.69 -9.63 -20.93
CA SER A 564 13.65 -9.24 -19.51
C SER A 564 14.87 -8.41 -19.14
N ALA A 565 14.68 -7.39 -18.28
CA ALA A 565 15.76 -6.55 -17.75
C ALA A 565 16.85 -7.33 -16.97
N LYS A 566 16.54 -8.53 -16.46
CA LYS A 566 17.52 -9.44 -15.82
C LYS A 566 18.31 -10.29 -16.84
N GLY A 567 18.10 -10.10 -18.13
CA GLY A 567 18.47 -11.05 -19.17
C GLY A 567 17.49 -12.24 -19.22
N GLY A 568 17.48 -12.97 -20.34
CA GLY A 568 16.43 -13.94 -20.66
C GLY A 568 15.18 -13.28 -21.25
N VAL A 569 14.11 -14.06 -21.41
CA VAL A 569 12.87 -13.64 -22.07
C VAL A 569 11.62 -14.20 -21.40
N PHE A 570 10.45 -13.64 -21.74
CA PHE A 570 9.14 -14.17 -21.36
C PHE A 570 8.11 -14.00 -22.48
N GLN A 571 7.05 -14.80 -22.46
CA GLN A 571 5.91 -14.70 -23.37
C GLN A 571 4.62 -14.97 -22.61
N ARG A 572 3.59 -14.14 -22.84
CA ARG A 572 2.28 -14.24 -22.20
C ARG A 572 1.39 -15.21 -22.97
N PHE A 573 0.55 -15.94 -22.26
CA PHE A 573 -0.43 -16.88 -22.79
C PHE A 573 -1.79 -16.67 -22.08
N GLU A 574 -2.84 -17.39 -22.49
CA GLU A 574 -4.20 -17.24 -21.93
C GLU A 574 -4.32 -17.66 -20.45
N HIS A 575 -3.49 -18.60 -19.99
CA HIS A 575 -3.56 -19.20 -18.64
C HIS A 575 -2.26 -19.08 -17.83
N GLY A 576 -1.31 -18.27 -18.31
CA GLY A 576 -0.09 -17.96 -17.58
C GLY A 576 0.99 -17.28 -18.44
N VAL A 577 2.24 -17.37 -18.01
CA VAL A 577 3.41 -16.80 -18.69
C VAL A 577 4.51 -17.85 -18.77
N GLY A 578 5.07 -18.04 -19.96
CA GLY A 578 6.29 -18.81 -20.18
C GLY A 578 7.51 -17.92 -20.02
N TYR A 579 8.49 -18.35 -19.23
CA TYR A 579 9.75 -17.67 -18.98
C TYR A 579 10.91 -18.52 -19.47
N TRP A 580 11.99 -17.87 -19.92
CA TRP A 580 13.25 -18.53 -20.24
C TRP A 580 14.44 -17.70 -19.77
N SER A 581 15.44 -18.39 -19.20
CA SER A 581 16.78 -17.84 -19.04
C SER A 581 17.82 -18.90 -19.44
N PRO A 582 19.07 -18.51 -19.75
CA PRO A 582 20.15 -19.46 -20.01
C PRO A 582 20.40 -20.44 -18.85
N ALA A 583 20.06 -20.06 -17.61
CA ALA A 583 20.30 -20.85 -16.40
C ALA A 583 19.13 -21.77 -16.02
N THR A 584 17.90 -21.48 -16.48
CA THR A 584 16.67 -22.18 -16.04
C THR A 584 15.92 -22.90 -17.15
N GLY A 585 16.25 -22.65 -18.42
CA GLY A 585 15.51 -23.16 -19.57
C GLY A 585 14.09 -22.57 -19.65
N ALA A 586 13.24 -23.16 -20.51
CA ALA A 586 11.85 -22.74 -20.65
C ALA A 586 10.97 -23.34 -19.54
N GLN A 587 10.29 -22.49 -18.78
CA GLN A 587 9.44 -22.86 -17.65
C GLN A 587 8.16 -22.03 -17.67
N PHE A 588 7.02 -22.63 -17.29
CA PHE A 588 5.71 -21.96 -17.33
C PHE A 588 5.14 -21.74 -15.94
N VAL A 589 4.66 -20.53 -15.67
CA VAL A 589 4.03 -20.13 -14.41
C VAL A 589 2.59 -19.70 -14.71
N GLY A 590 1.64 -20.32 -14.03
CA GLY A 590 0.20 -20.04 -14.16
C GLY A 590 -0.44 -19.82 -12.79
N GLU A 591 -1.75 -19.63 -12.78
CA GLU A 591 -2.47 -19.33 -11.53
C GLU A 591 -2.61 -20.55 -10.60
N PRO A 592 -2.61 -20.36 -9.26
CA PRO A 592 -2.52 -19.09 -8.53
C PRO A 592 -1.08 -18.58 -8.28
N VAL A 593 -0.05 -19.30 -8.78
CA VAL A 593 1.36 -18.98 -8.48
C VAL A 593 1.79 -17.69 -9.15
N LEU A 594 1.38 -17.46 -10.40
CA LEU A 594 1.72 -16.24 -11.16
C LEU A 594 1.26 -14.99 -10.40
N SER A 595 -0.02 -14.91 -10.02
CA SER A 595 -0.58 -13.83 -9.21
C SER A 595 0.21 -13.57 -7.92
N ALA A 596 0.42 -14.63 -7.12
CA ALA A 596 1.05 -14.49 -5.81
C ALA A 596 2.56 -14.20 -5.86
N TRP A 597 3.25 -14.61 -6.93
CA TRP A 597 4.66 -14.30 -7.18
C TRP A 597 4.88 -12.83 -7.52
N GLY A 598 3.82 -12.09 -7.85
CA GLY A 598 3.90 -10.67 -8.14
C GLY A 598 4.33 -9.79 -6.98
N ALA A 599 3.94 -10.15 -5.75
CA ALA A 599 4.42 -9.49 -4.54
C ALA A 599 5.96 -9.62 -4.34
N TYR A 600 6.63 -10.45 -5.14
CA TYR A 600 8.08 -10.68 -5.11
C TYR A 600 8.84 -10.08 -6.30
N GLY A 601 8.18 -9.26 -7.15
CA GLY A 601 8.80 -8.65 -8.34
C GLY A 601 9.12 -9.64 -9.46
N TYR A 602 8.38 -10.75 -9.52
CA TYR A 602 8.49 -11.81 -10.53
C TYR A 602 9.95 -12.30 -10.74
N GLN A 603 10.41 -12.44 -11.99
CA GLN A 603 11.74 -12.97 -12.32
C GLN A 603 12.87 -11.99 -11.99
N THR A 604 12.57 -10.70 -11.98
CA THR A 604 13.46 -9.59 -11.67
C THR A 604 13.74 -9.45 -10.16
N GLY A 605 12.76 -9.75 -9.31
CA GLY A 605 12.86 -9.64 -7.86
C GLY A 605 13.35 -10.92 -7.15
N SER A 606 13.15 -10.96 -5.82
CA SER A 606 13.91 -11.85 -4.92
C SER A 606 13.66 -13.35 -5.06
N MET A 607 12.58 -13.77 -5.73
CA MET A 607 12.33 -15.17 -6.06
C MET A 607 13.08 -15.62 -7.32
N GLY A 608 13.41 -14.70 -8.24
CA GLY A 608 14.10 -14.97 -9.49
C GLY A 608 13.32 -15.85 -10.47
N TYR A 609 13.98 -16.31 -11.53
CA TYR A 609 13.33 -17.11 -12.58
C TYR A 609 12.76 -18.43 -12.05
N PRO A 610 11.61 -18.91 -12.58
CA PRO A 610 11.17 -20.29 -12.35
C PRO A 610 12.23 -21.29 -12.85
N ARG A 611 12.42 -22.37 -12.09
CA ARG A 611 13.30 -23.52 -12.36
C ARG A 611 12.52 -24.82 -12.60
N SER A 612 11.22 -24.83 -12.33
CA SER A 612 10.31 -25.93 -12.67
C SER A 612 8.97 -25.38 -13.14
N GLY A 613 8.15 -26.23 -13.76
CA GLY A 613 6.69 -26.06 -13.77
C GLY A 613 6.07 -26.36 -12.40
N GLY A 614 4.74 -26.34 -12.32
CA GLY A 614 4.01 -26.73 -11.10
C GLY A 614 3.98 -28.25 -10.89
N VAL A 615 4.65 -28.75 -9.85
CA VAL A 615 4.81 -30.17 -9.50
C VAL A 615 3.82 -30.56 -8.40
N ALA A 616 3.29 -31.79 -8.44
CA ALA A 616 2.44 -32.33 -7.37
C ALA A 616 3.26 -32.71 -6.12
N GLY A 617 2.76 -32.37 -4.93
CA GLY A 617 3.38 -32.66 -3.64
C GLY A 617 2.53 -33.56 -2.74
N VAL A 618 3.02 -33.80 -1.52
CA VAL A 618 2.35 -34.68 -0.53
C VAL A 618 0.95 -34.16 -0.18
N GLY A 619 -0.01 -35.07 0.00
CA GLY A 619 -1.35 -34.74 0.51
C GLY A 619 -2.16 -33.80 -0.38
N GLY A 620 -1.95 -33.83 -1.71
CA GLY A 620 -2.67 -32.97 -2.66
C GLY A 620 -2.15 -31.53 -2.73
N SER A 621 -1.00 -31.24 -2.12
CA SER A 621 -0.29 -29.97 -2.34
C SER A 621 0.31 -29.91 -3.76
N ARG A 622 0.75 -28.72 -4.15
CA ARG A 622 1.60 -28.46 -5.31
C ARG A 622 2.74 -27.53 -4.92
N HIS A 623 3.84 -27.59 -5.66
CA HIS A 623 4.97 -26.68 -5.49
C HIS A 623 5.59 -26.28 -6.83
N GLN A 624 6.24 -25.13 -6.86
CA GLN A 624 6.98 -24.63 -8.03
C GLN A 624 8.29 -24.00 -7.57
N ILE A 625 9.40 -24.43 -8.15
CA ILE A 625 10.75 -24.03 -7.75
C ILE A 625 11.18 -22.81 -8.57
N PHE A 626 11.84 -21.85 -7.94
CA PHE A 626 12.44 -20.67 -8.54
C PHE A 626 13.92 -20.57 -8.15
N GLU A 627 14.66 -19.55 -8.62
CA GLU A 627 16.07 -19.34 -8.27
C GLU A 627 16.30 -19.07 -6.78
N GLY A 628 15.44 -18.25 -6.17
CA GLY A 628 15.57 -17.79 -4.78
C GLY A 628 14.76 -18.58 -3.75
N GLY A 629 13.85 -19.45 -4.18
CA GLY A 629 13.00 -20.23 -3.27
C GLY A 629 11.97 -21.12 -3.95
N ILE A 630 10.96 -21.55 -3.19
CA ILE A 630 9.88 -22.43 -3.66
C ILE A 630 8.52 -21.82 -3.27
N ALA A 631 7.57 -21.83 -4.20
CA ALA A 631 6.17 -21.57 -3.93
C ALA A 631 5.45 -22.89 -3.60
N TYR A 632 4.69 -22.95 -2.50
CA TYR A 632 3.82 -24.08 -2.14
C TYR A 632 2.36 -23.64 -2.08
N TRP A 633 1.44 -24.50 -2.52
CA TRP A 633 -0.01 -24.26 -2.39
C TRP A 633 -0.80 -25.57 -2.33
N ARG A 634 -2.11 -25.45 -2.08
CA ARG A 634 -3.10 -26.50 -2.29
C ARG A 634 -4.13 -25.98 -3.32
N PRO A 635 -4.78 -26.82 -4.15
CA PRO A 635 -5.86 -26.37 -5.02
C PRO A 635 -6.93 -25.60 -4.24
N GLY A 636 -7.28 -24.39 -4.70
CA GLY A 636 -8.20 -23.48 -4.00
C GLY A 636 -7.65 -22.77 -2.76
N GLY A 637 -6.42 -23.08 -2.32
CA GLY A 637 -5.75 -22.44 -1.19
C GLY A 637 -4.83 -21.28 -1.59
N ARG A 638 -4.36 -20.53 -0.58
CA ARG A 638 -3.33 -19.49 -0.76
C ARG A 638 -1.98 -20.11 -1.18
N VAL A 639 -1.17 -19.34 -1.89
CA VAL A 639 0.23 -19.66 -2.18
C VAL A 639 1.10 -19.11 -1.06
N SER A 640 2.07 -19.90 -0.59
CA SER A 640 3.08 -19.50 0.40
C SER A 640 4.48 -19.67 -0.20
N PHE A 641 5.27 -18.61 -0.20
CA PHE A 641 6.65 -18.62 -0.67
C PHE A 641 7.63 -18.83 0.48
N ILE A 642 8.57 -19.74 0.31
CA ILE A 642 9.61 -20.08 1.28
C ILE A 642 10.98 -20.01 0.59
N ARG A 643 11.93 -19.31 1.22
CA ARG A 643 13.22 -18.92 0.59
C ARG A 643 14.36 -18.90 1.60
N GLY A 644 15.57 -18.64 1.12
CA GLY A 644 16.73 -18.31 1.95
C GLY A 644 17.03 -19.30 3.10
N PRO A 645 17.46 -18.81 4.28
CA PRO A 645 17.81 -19.67 5.40
C PRO A 645 16.66 -20.52 5.96
N ILE A 646 15.42 -20.02 5.94
CA ILE A 646 14.25 -20.79 6.41
C ILE A 646 13.98 -21.99 5.50
N LEU A 647 14.08 -21.80 4.18
CA LEU A 647 14.02 -22.90 3.21
C LEU A 647 15.11 -23.95 3.46
N THR A 648 16.35 -23.52 3.68
CA THR A 648 17.49 -24.42 3.96
C THR A 648 17.25 -25.23 5.25
N GLY A 649 16.81 -24.58 6.33
CA GLY A 649 16.51 -25.26 7.59
C GLY A 649 15.32 -26.24 7.49
N TRP A 650 14.26 -25.85 6.78
CA TRP A 650 13.07 -26.68 6.60
C TRP A 650 13.34 -27.88 5.67
N GLY A 651 14.17 -27.68 4.65
CA GLY A 651 14.67 -28.77 3.80
C GLY A 651 15.51 -29.78 4.58
N ALA A 652 16.40 -29.31 5.45
CA ALA A 652 17.15 -30.16 6.37
C ALA A 652 16.24 -30.90 7.38
N ALA A 653 15.10 -30.32 7.75
CA ALA A 653 14.07 -30.94 8.59
C ALA A 653 13.16 -31.95 7.85
N GLY A 654 13.31 -32.12 6.53
CA GLY A 654 12.53 -33.08 5.73
C GLY A 654 11.39 -32.47 4.91
N TRP A 655 11.41 -31.17 4.62
CA TRP A 655 10.44 -30.48 3.76
C TRP A 655 9.00 -30.66 4.25
N GLU A 656 8.02 -30.90 3.36
CA GLU A 656 6.62 -31.12 3.69
C GLU A 656 6.33 -32.41 4.48
N ARG A 657 7.33 -33.29 4.63
CA ARG A 657 7.28 -34.48 5.51
C ARG A 657 7.81 -34.20 6.92
N SER A 658 8.37 -33.02 7.17
CA SER A 658 8.76 -32.57 8.51
C SER A 658 7.53 -32.46 9.42
N TRP A 659 7.74 -32.51 10.74
CA TRP A 659 6.65 -32.38 11.72
C TRP A 659 5.90 -31.05 11.60
N LEU A 660 6.55 -29.99 11.11
CA LEU A 660 5.97 -28.67 10.82
C LEU A 660 4.87 -28.72 9.74
N GLY A 661 4.99 -29.64 8.77
CA GLY A 661 4.16 -29.68 7.58
C GLY A 661 4.51 -28.58 6.58
N LEU A 662 3.51 -28.16 5.80
CA LEU A 662 3.63 -27.11 4.78
C LEU A 662 3.72 -25.70 5.39
N PRO A 663 4.34 -24.72 4.70
CA PRO A 663 4.20 -23.31 5.03
C PRO A 663 2.74 -22.85 4.83
N THR A 664 2.28 -21.96 5.70
CA THR A 664 0.91 -21.41 5.71
C THR A 664 0.87 -19.89 5.62
N SER A 665 2.02 -19.23 5.75
CA SER A 665 2.22 -17.80 5.44
C SER A 665 3.44 -17.62 4.54
N ASN A 666 3.59 -16.43 3.98
CA ASN A 666 4.89 -15.93 3.54
C ASN A 666 5.78 -15.60 4.75
N GLU A 667 7.07 -15.31 4.51
CA GLU A 667 7.93 -14.70 5.52
C GLU A 667 7.41 -13.31 5.93
N THR A 668 7.53 -12.97 7.22
CA THR A 668 7.20 -11.66 7.80
C THR A 668 8.41 -11.12 8.54
N ALA A 669 8.71 -9.83 8.37
CA ALA A 669 9.80 -9.16 9.08
C ALA A 669 9.48 -9.01 10.58
N SER A 670 10.50 -9.09 11.41
CA SER A 670 10.42 -8.83 12.86
C SER A 670 10.99 -7.46 13.17
N THR A 671 10.35 -6.71 14.08
CA THR A 671 10.81 -5.38 14.52
C THR A 671 12.16 -5.40 15.24
N LYS A 672 12.58 -6.57 15.78
CA LYS A 672 13.93 -6.81 16.33
C LYS A 672 14.96 -7.16 15.24
N GLY A 673 14.64 -6.92 13.96
CA GLY A 673 15.34 -7.51 12.82
C GLY A 673 15.12 -9.02 12.71
N GLY A 674 15.50 -9.60 11.56
CA GLY A 674 15.19 -11.00 11.23
C GLY A 674 13.78 -11.21 10.66
N VAL A 675 13.42 -12.46 10.39
CA VAL A 675 12.11 -12.85 9.80
C VAL A 675 11.51 -14.08 10.49
N PHE A 676 10.21 -14.28 10.33
CA PHE A 676 9.51 -15.50 10.75
C PHE A 676 8.48 -15.95 9.72
N GLN A 677 8.11 -17.24 9.72
CA GLN A 677 7.16 -17.83 8.77
C GLN A 677 6.32 -18.92 9.45
N ARG A 678 5.00 -18.91 9.24
CA ARG A 678 4.08 -19.92 9.80
C ARG A 678 3.99 -21.18 8.94
N PHE A 679 3.81 -22.32 9.61
CA PHE A 679 3.61 -23.65 9.04
C PHE A 679 2.36 -24.31 9.65
N GLU A 680 1.94 -25.46 9.12
CA GLU A 680 0.76 -26.20 9.60
C GLU A 680 0.81 -26.53 11.11
N ARG A 681 2.00 -26.72 11.70
CA ARG A 681 2.17 -27.16 13.11
C ARG A 681 3.25 -26.40 13.91
N GLY A 682 3.66 -25.22 13.45
CA GLY A 682 4.68 -24.41 14.11
C GLY A 682 5.08 -23.17 13.33
N VAL A 683 6.16 -22.52 13.78
CA VAL A 683 6.69 -21.28 13.18
C VAL A 683 8.21 -21.38 13.07
N ALA A 684 8.73 -21.04 11.90
CA ALA A 684 10.15 -20.83 11.68
C ALA A 684 10.52 -19.40 12.04
N TYR A 685 11.67 -19.22 12.68
CA TYR A 685 12.27 -17.92 12.97
C TYR A 685 13.70 -17.91 12.44
N TRP A 686 14.12 -16.78 11.88
CA TRP A 686 15.50 -16.55 11.48
C TRP A 686 16.01 -15.21 11.96
N SER A 687 17.23 -15.20 12.49
CA SER A 687 18.03 -13.99 12.70
C SER A 687 19.47 -14.23 12.23
N PRO A 688 20.24 -13.16 11.91
CA PRO A 688 21.67 -13.27 11.61
C PRO A 688 22.48 -13.95 12.73
N ALA A 689 22.05 -13.79 13.99
CA ALA A 689 22.75 -14.29 15.18
C ALA A 689 22.40 -15.74 15.56
N THR A 690 21.26 -16.26 15.11
CA THR A 690 20.74 -17.58 15.56
C THR A 690 20.47 -18.58 14.44
N GLY A 691 20.56 -18.17 13.18
CA GLY A 691 20.21 -19.00 12.03
C GLY A 691 18.72 -19.30 11.97
N ALA A 692 18.32 -20.28 11.16
CA ALA A 692 16.92 -20.70 11.02
C ALA A 692 16.59 -21.76 12.07
N GLN A 693 15.60 -21.48 12.91
CA GLN A 693 15.18 -22.30 14.04
C GLN A 693 13.66 -22.47 14.04
N PHE A 694 13.16 -23.56 14.59
CA PHE A 694 11.74 -23.94 14.48
C PHE A 694 11.13 -24.13 15.86
N VAL A 695 10.02 -23.43 16.13
CA VAL A 695 9.29 -23.47 17.40
C VAL A 695 7.89 -24.04 17.12
N GLY A 696 7.47 -25.01 17.94
CA GLY A 696 6.17 -25.65 17.86
C GLY A 696 5.51 -25.74 19.23
N GLU A 697 4.30 -26.30 19.27
CA GLU A 697 3.60 -26.46 20.54
C GLU A 697 4.20 -27.58 21.42
N PRO A 698 4.16 -27.45 22.76
CA PRO A 698 3.53 -26.38 23.56
C PRO A 698 4.39 -25.12 23.77
N VAL A 699 5.61 -25.07 23.20
CA VAL A 699 6.58 -23.98 23.46
C VAL A 699 6.11 -22.67 22.83
N LEU A 700 5.55 -22.72 21.62
CA LEU A 700 5.11 -21.54 20.87
C LEU A 700 4.04 -20.72 21.63
N SER A 701 2.94 -21.35 22.05
CA SER A 701 1.89 -20.67 22.82
C SER A 701 2.40 -20.16 24.17
N ALA A 702 3.26 -20.92 24.86
CA ALA A 702 3.81 -20.51 26.15
C ALA A 702 4.83 -19.34 26.02
N TRP A 703 5.57 -19.26 24.92
CA TRP A 703 6.52 -18.18 24.61
C TRP A 703 5.82 -16.87 24.23
N GLY A 704 4.58 -16.93 23.73
CA GLY A 704 3.76 -15.74 23.47
C GLY A 704 3.54 -14.87 24.70
N ALA A 705 3.40 -15.49 25.88
CA ALA A 705 3.31 -14.78 27.16
C ALA A 705 4.59 -14.04 27.58
N TYR A 706 5.70 -14.27 26.87
CA TYR A 706 7.00 -13.60 27.04
C TYR A 706 7.33 -12.63 25.90
N GLY A 707 6.36 -12.33 25.01
CA GLY A 707 6.54 -11.42 23.88
C GLY A 707 7.29 -12.01 22.69
N TYR A 708 7.29 -13.34 22.52
CA TYR A 708 7.99 -14.04 21.45
C TYR A 708 9.46 -13.56 21.29
N GLN A 709 9.92 -13.28 20.07
CA GLN A 709 11.30 -12.91 19.76
C GLN A 709 11.67 -11.47 20.15
N THR A 710 10.68 -10.58 20.30
CA THR A 710 10.89 -9.17 20.68
C THR A 710 11.03 -9.00 22.20
N GLY A 711 10.41 -9.89 22.98
CA GLY A 711 10.50 -9.88 24.44
C GLY A 711 11.72 -10.60 25.03
N SER A 712 11.69 -10.80 26.35
CA SER A 712 12.85 -11.15 27.19
C SER A 712 13.59 -12.45 26.85
N MET A 713 12.92 -13.42 26.23
CA MET A 713 13.56 -14.67 25.79
C MET A 713 14.39 -14.48 24.52
N GLY A 714 14.07 -13.50 23.67
CA GLY A 714 14.70 -13.30 22.37
C GLY A 714 14.50 -14.47 21.40
N TYR A 715 15.30 -14.51 20.33
CA TYR A 715 15.20 -15.53 19.30
C TYR A 715 15.53 -16.94 19.83
N PRO A 716 14.89 -18.01 19.32
CA PRO A 716 15.38 -19.38 19.48
C PRO A 716 16.80 -19.52 18.91
N ARG A 717 17.61 -20.37 19.55
CA ARG A 717 19.00 -20.74 19.20
C ARG A 717 19.18 -22.24 18.94
N SER A 718 18.19 -23.06 19.27
CA SER A 718 18.17 -24.49 18.96
C SER A 718 16.79 -24.93 18.48
N ALA A 719 16.71 -26.13 17.90
CA ALA A 719 15.48 -26.90 17.85
C ALA A 719 15.10 -27.43 19.25
N GLY A 720 13.93 -28.06 19.39
CA GLY A 720 13.54 -28.79 20.61
C GLY A 720 14.32 -30.09 20.77
N VAL A 721 15.24 -30.14 21.74
CA VAL A 721 16.12 -31.29 22.04
C VAL A 721 15.50 -32.15 23.15
N ALA A 722 15.78 -33.46 23.17
CA ALA A 722 15.40 -34.34 24.28
C ALA A 722 16.35 -34.17 25.47
N GLY A 723 15.79 -34.06 26.68
CA GLY A 723 16.54 -33.94 27.95
C GLY A 723 16.34 -35.15 28.86
N VAL A 724 16.91 -35.08 30.07
CA VAL A 724 16.85 -36.17 31.06
C VAL A 724 15.41 -36.58 31.41
N GLY A 725 15.21 -37.87 31.70
CA GLY A 725 13.94 -38.39 32.21
C GLY A 725 12.72 -38.15 31.31
N GLY A 726 12.91 -38.05 30.00
CA GLY A 726 11.83 -37.79 29.03
C GLY A 726 11.38 -36.32 28.95
N SER A 727 12.14 -35.39 29.52
CA SER A 727 11.95 -33.95 29.29
C SER A 727 12.38 -33.56 27.87
N ARG A 728 12.06 -32.32 27.49
CA ARG A 728 12.57 -31.63 26.31
C ARG A 728 12.97 -30.21 26.68
N HIS A 729 13.92 -29.65 25.93
CA HIS A 729 14.32 -28.25 26.09
C HIS A 729 14.57 -27.56 24.74
N GLN A 730 14.43 -26.25 24.72
CA GLN A 730 14.76 -25.40 23.58
C GLN A 730 15.46 -24.13 24.07
N ILE A 731 16.61 -23.82 23.50
CA ILE A 731 17.47 -22.70 23.90
C ILE A 731 17.06 -21.47 23.09
N PHE A 732 17.05 -20.31 23.75
CA PHE A 732 16.78 -18.98 23.20
C PHE A 732 17.94 -18.03 23.56
N GLU A 733 17.91 -16.78 23.08
CA GLU A 733 18.94 -15.78 23.39
C GLU A 733 19.03 -15.44 24.88
N GLY A 734 17.89 -15.26 25.56
CA GLY A 734 17.80 -14.86 26.97
C GLY A 734 17.68 -16.00 27.98
N GLY A 735 17.48 -17.25 27.51
CA GLY A 735 17.36 -18.41 28.40
C GLY A 735 16.89 -19.69 27.72
N ILE A 736 16.29 -20.59 28.49
CA ILE A 736 15.88 -21.93 28.02
C ILE A 736 14.43 -22.21 28.39
N ALA A 737 13.67 -22.79 27.46
CA ALA A 737 12.37 -23.39 27.73
C ALA A 737 12.53 -24.89 28.02
N TYR A 738 11.94 -25.38 29.11
CA TYR A 738 11.88 -26.80 29.48
C TYR A 738 10.44 -27.29 29.55
N TRP A 739 10.17 -28.51 29.11
CA TRP A 739 8.86 -29.15 29.24
C TRP A 739 8.96 -30.69 29.30
N ARG A 740 7.84 -31.34 29.58
CA ARG A 740 7.64 -32.78 29.41
C ARG A 740 6.48 -32.99 28.42
N PRO A 741 6.41 -34.10 27.64
CA PRO A 741 5.25 -34.39 26.79
C PRO A 741 3.95 -34.35 27.61
N GLY A 742 2.95 -33.58 27.15
CA GLY A 742 1.69 -33.35 27.88
C GLY A 742 1.79 -32.42 29.11
N GLY A 743 3.00 -31.97 29.49
CA GLY A 743 3.24 -31.05 30.60
C GLY A 743 3.24 -29.58 30.19
N ARG A 744 3.29 -28.69 31.20
CA ARG A 744 3.51 -27.25 31.02
C ARG A 744 4.95 -26.94 30.59
N VAL A 745 5.14 -25.77 29.98
CA VAL A 745 6.45 -25.22 29.63
C VAL A 745 6.91 -24.25 30.71
N SER A 746 8.13 -24.44 31.20
CA SER A 746 8.82 -23.57 32.15
C SER A 746 9.95 -22.84 31.44
N PHE A 747 9.90 -21.51 31.39
CA PHE A 747 11.02 -20.68 30.91
C PHE A 747 11.92 -20.31 32.09
N ILE A 748 13.23 -20.46 31.92
CA ILE A 748 14.26 -20.08 32.89
C ILE A 748 15.29 -19.18 32.21
N HIS A 749 15.50 -17.99 32.78
CA HIS A 749 16.27 -16.90 32.17
C HIS A 749 16.98 -16.04 33.24
N GLY A 750 17.94 -15.21 32.81
CA GLY A 750 18.60 -14.23 33.67
C GLY A 750 19.36 -14.82 34.88
N SER A 751 19.26 -14.17 36.03
CA SER A 751 20.03 -14.54 37.23
C SER A 751 19.68 -15.93 37.80
N ILE A 752 18.42 -16.37 37.68
CA ILE A 752 18.00 -17.72 38.10
C ILE A 752 18.63 -18.79 37.20
N LEU A 753 18.71 -18.54 35.89
CA LEU A 753 19.39 -19.45 34.96
C LEU A 753 20.87 -19.61 35.33
N ASN A 754 21.56 -18.52 35.63
CA ASN A 754 22.97 -18.56 36.04
C ASN A 754 23.16 -19.33 37.36
N ALA A 755 22.28 -19.13 38.34
CA ALA A 755 22.29 -19.86 39.61
C ALA A 755 22.02 -21.36 39.44
N TRP A 756 21.07 -21.74 38.59
CA TRP A 756 20.74 -23.14 38.29
C TRP A 756 21.86 -23.84 37.50
N ALA A 757 22.45 -23.14 36.53
CA ALA A 757 23.63 -23.60 35.78
C ALA A 757 24.83 -23.89 36.70
N ALA A 758 25.16 -22.95 37.60
CA ALA A 758 26.20 -23.13 38.60
C ALA A 758 25.90 -24.26 39.61
N SER A 759 24.64 -24.68 39.72
CA SER A 759 24.18 -25.78 40.59
C SER A 759 24.18 -27.16 39.91
N GLY A 760 24.59 -27.25 38.64
CA GLY A 760 24.59 -28.50 37.87
C GLY A 760 23.31 -28.74 37.04
N TRP A 761 22.57 -27.70 36.68
CA TRP A 761 21.42 -27.76 35.77
C TRP A 761 20.36 -28.81 36.22
N GLU A 762 19.84 -29.65 35.32
CA GLU A 762 18.88 -30.70 35.61
C GLU A 762 19.40 -31.79 36.58
N HIS A 763 20.72 -31.89 36.77
CA HIS A 763 21.35 -32.77 37.75
C HIS A 763 21.51 -32.10 39.13
N SER A 764 21.14 -30.83 39.28
CA SER A 764 21.11 -30.13 40.56
C SER A 764 20.13 -30.77 41.55
N LYS A 765 20.31 -30.50 42.85
CA LYS A 765 19.44 -31.02 43.92
C LYS A 765 17.95 -30.65 43.72
N VAL A 766 17.67 -29.51 43.07
CA VAL A 766 16.30 -29.02 42.85
C VAL A 766 15.62 -29.61 41.60
N GLY A 767 16.38 -30.20 40.66
CA GLY A 767 15.84 -30.82 39.44
C GLY A 767 15.44 -29.83 38.34
N LEU A 768 14.43 -30.19 37.54
CA LEU A 768 13.94 -29.35 36.43
C LEU A 768 13.01 -28.21 36.90
N PRO A 769 12.94 -27.07 36.18
CA PRO A 769 12.02 -25.97 36.51
C PRO A 769 10.56 -26.34 36.27
N THR A 770 9.68 -26.02 37.23
CA THR A 770 8.24 -26.41 37.24
C THR A 770 7.29 -25.22 37.13
N GLY A 771 7.74 -24.01 37.46
CA GLY A 771 6.95 -22.79 37.41
C GLY A 771 7.65 -21.66 36.67
N ARG A 772 6.95 -20.53 36.50
CA ARG A 772 7.55 -19.26 36.03
C ARG A 772 8.42 -18.64 37.13
N ALA A 773 9.37 -17.79 36.71
CA ALA A 773 9.95 -16.82 37.64
C ALA A 773 8.89 -15.80 38.11
N VAL A 774 8.95 -15.43 39.38
CA VAL A 774 8.11 -14.43 40.04
C VAL A 774 9.01 -13.42 40.75
N ARG A 775 8.74 -12.13 40.57
CA ARG A 775 9.39 -11.05 41.31
C ARG A 775 8.63 -10.80 42.61
N GLN A 776 9.31 -10.93 43.74
CA GLN A 776 8.78 -10.57 45.05
C GLN A 776 8.83 -9.05 45.28
N ALA A 777 8.15 -8.54 46.32
CA ALA A 777 8.03 -7.12 46.59
C ALA A 777 9.37 -6.44 46.95
N ASP A 778 10.31 -7.19 47.53
CA ASP A 778 11.70 -6.78 47.76
C ASP A 778 12.57 -6.78 46.49
N GLY A 779 12.01 -7.19 45.35
CA GLY A 779 12.69 -7.36 44.08
C GLY A 779 13.39 -8.70 43.88
N THR A 780 13.35 -9.61 44.86
CA THR A 780 13.92 -10.97 44.74
C THR A 780 13.18 -11.77 43.67
N MET A 781 13.92 -12.29 42.70
CA MET A 781 13.38 -13.20 41.68
C MET A 781 13.38 -14.62 42.24
N THR A 782 12.26 -15.34 42.16
CA THR A 782 12.14 -16.73 42.65
C THR A 782 11.46 -17.63 41.62
N GLN A 783 11.93 -18.86 41.48
CA GLN A 783 11.37 -19.87 40.59
C GLN A 783 11.33 -21.25 41.27
N THR A 784 10.29 -22.03 40.99
CA THR A 784 10.10 -23.39 41.51
C THR A 784 10.65 -24.45 40.56
N PHE A 785 11.13 -25.54 41.14
CA PHE A 785 11.69 -26.70 40.46
C PHE A 785 11.03 -27.98 40.99
N GLU A 786 11.39 -29.16 40.49
CA GLU A 786 10.78 -30.45 40.85
C GLU A 786 10.97 -30.82 42.34
N LYS A 787 12.04 -30.34 42.98
CA LYS A 787 12.44 -30.74 44.35
C LYS A 787 12.78 -29.56 45.26
N GLY A 788 12.50 -28.33 44.85
CA GLY A 788 12.94 -27.14 45.58
C GLY A 788 12.68 -25.81 44.86
N SER A 789 13.35 -24.75 45.29
CA SER A 789 13.30 -23.43 44.67
C SER A 789 14.65 -22.72 44.65
N ILE A 790 14.81 -21.81 43.67
CA ILE A 790 15.94 -20.90 43.59
C ILE A 790 15.40 -19.47 43.67
N SER A 791 15.94 -18.71 44.62
CA SER A 791 15.71 -17.27 44.80
C SER A 791 17.02 -16.52 44.57
N VAL A 792 16.97 -15.39 43.85
CA VAL A 792 18.10 -14.48 43.68
C VAL A 792 17.66 -13.06 44.02
N ALA A 793 18.25 -12.50 45.08
CA ALA A 793 17.96 -11.15 45.56
C ALA A 793 18.60 -10.06 44.65
N PRO A 794 18.15 -8.79 44.72
CA PRO A 794 18.70 -7.71 43.89
C PRO A 794 20.21 -7.48 44.04
N ASN A 795 20.79 -7.83 45.19
CA ASN A 795 22.23 -7.78 45.45
C ASN A 795 23.01 -9.00 44.93
N GLY A 796 22.38 -9.85 44.09
CA GLY A 796 22.98 -11.06 43.53
C GLY A 796 23.03 -12.27 44.48
N LYS A 797 22.59 -12.15 45.74
CA LYS A 797 22.59 -13.27 46.69
C LYS A 797 21.65 -14.38 46.23
N VAL A 798 22.23 -15.50 45.82
CA VAL A 798 21.52 -16.74 45.51
C VAL A 798 21.14 -17.47 46.81
N THR A 799 19.91 -17.97 46.88
CA THR A 799 19.44 -18.92 47.90
C THR A 799 18.78 -20.09 47.19
N ILE A 800 19.16 -21.31 47.57
CA ILE A 800 18.60 -22.56 47.05
C ILE A 800 17.99 -23.30 48.23
N ARG A 801 16.76 -23.79 48.07
CA ARG A 801 16.02 -24.57 49.08
C ARG A 801 15.52 -25.86 48.46
#